data_AF-A0ABD5RFC6-F1
#
_entry.id   AF-A0ABD5RFC6-F1
#
_cell.length_a   1.000
_cell.length_b   1.000
_cell.length_c   1.000
_cell.angle_alpha   90.00
_cell.angle_beta   90.00
_cell.angle_gamma   90.00
#
_symmetry.space_group_name_H-M   'P 1'
#
loop_
_entity.id
_entity.type
_entity.pdbx_description
1 polymer ?
#
loop_
_entity_poly.entity_id
_entity_poly.type
_entity_poly.pdbx_seq_one_letter_code
_entity_poly.pdbx_strand_id
1 'polypeptide(L)'
;MKSDNAVVNGTTFLVTDDSGRPTRAHDGVYHRDVRHLDRYELTTDRPLETLELTDILPGERVVETADPLDTGARSLRVRRRQFVTDCLIESLTIENLTGQSTTETLELAVGTRFDDLFEVRGHHPRRDRSITVNASEDGVVFGYDPADHDFERTTTVTVDRPATVTTTGSEGRADGTIRVPVELEPHGQTELSVVVSPEGVSKPTAVADRARTTIRERYHDWADRPLPVADGRWDTVLTEARENLLELTLETEYGPVFAAGVPWFATVFGRDSILAAAQTLEFAPAVAKATCRYLAAHQADAFDDFRAAEPGKILHEIRHGEAAARGEVPHSPYYGTVDATALFVGLVHRTWQETGDDAFARDLLPAVERAITWLREYGDHDGDGFVDYPADPTTTDGLIHQAWKDSADGIVHPDGRHPEGPLAVVEVQGYYYDALRRGADLLSVFGDDATAATYDRAAASLRERFEDAFWLPEESFYAVALDGHGDPVRSITSNPGHCLWSGIVADSRADAVVDRLLADDLFSGWGIRTFSSTHDAYNPQSYHLGSVWPHDTSLSVLGMARYGRDDAVRQVTEGLRDAALARGNDRLPELFAGYARDDSAVPVTYGEACEPQAWAAGTPFACLRALSGELSNAPTPESPGVDPVSQD
;
A
#
# COMPACT_ATOMS: atom_id res chain seq x y z
N MET A 1 18.51 -0.57 -7.81
CA MET A 1 18.51 0.90 -7.90
C MET A 1 17.04 1.27 -7.93
N LYS A 2 16.54 1.95 -6.89
CA LYS A 2 15.13 2.37 -6.84
C LYS A 2 14.87 3.21 -8.10
N SER A 3 13.76 3.00 -8.80
CA SER A 3 13.36 3.98 -9.80
C SER A 3 12.97 5.26 -9.06
N ASP A 4 12.14 5.15 -8.01
CA ASP A 4 11.64 6.26 -7.19
C ASP A 4 12.33 6.37 -5.84
N ASN A 5 12.85 7.57 -5.51
CA ASN A 5 13.33 7.91 -4.18
C ASN A 5 12.34 8.88 -3.52
N ALA A 6 11.65 8.42 -2.47
CA ALA A 6 10.60 9.19 -1.81
C ALA A 6 10.90 9.38 -0.32
N VAL A 7 10.61 10.59 0.18
CA VAL A 7 10.50 10.88 1.62
C VAL A 7 9.03 11.17 1.94
N VAL A 8 8.48 10.45 2.91
CA VAL A 8 7.03 10.25 3.05
C VAL A 8 6.56 10.48 4.48
N ASN A 9 5.41 11.12 4.62
CA ASN A 9 4.61 11.10 5.83
C ASN A 9 3.11 11.06 5.48
N GLY A 10 2.57 9.85 5.46
CA GLY A 10 1.17 9.60 5.14
C GLY A 10 0.82 10.07 3.72
N THR A 11 -0.12 11.01 3.60
CA THR A 11 -0.55 11.55 2.29
C THR A 11 0.35 12.64 1.73
N THR A 12 1.38 13.07 2.48
CA THR A 12 2.34 14.09 2.04
C THR A 12 3.68 13.43 1.74
N PHE A 13 4.23 13.68 0.55
CA PHE A 13 5.51 13.09 0.17
C PHE A 13 6.21 13.89 -0.93
N LEU A 14 7.53 13.73 -1.02
CA LEU A 14 8.36 14.25 -2.10
C LEU A 14 8.96 13.07 -2.86
N VAL A 15 8.66 12.95 -4.15
CA VAL A 15 9.23 11.97 -5.08
C VAL A 15 10.34 12.63 -5.90
N THR A 16 11.49 11.96 -5.97
CA THR A 16 12.67 12.41 -6.71
C THR A 16 13.38 11.25 -7.38
N ASP A 17 14.25 11.54 -8.34
CA ASP A 17 15.25 10.60 -8.83
C ASP A 17 16.32 10.24 -7.76
N ASP A 18 17.24 9.35 -8.10
CA ASP A 18 18.35 8.91 -7.23
C ASP A 18 19.30 10.04 -6.79
N SER A 19 19.25 11.20 -7.45
CA SER A 19 20.03 12.39 -7.11
C SER A 19 19.29 13.36 -6.19
N GLY A 20 18.06 13.03 -5.77
CA GLY A 20 17.22 13.89 -4.92
C GLY A 20 16.59 15.06 -5.68
N ARG A 21 16.44 14.94 -7.01
CA ARG A 21 15.83 15.95 -7.88
C ARG A 21 14.56 15.44 -8.53
N PRO A 22 13.50 16.27 -8.65
CA PRO A 22 12.29 15.86 -9.35
C PRO A 22 12.47 16.05 -10.86
N THR A 23 12.93 15.01 -11.55
CA THR A 23 13.31 15.09 -12.98
C THR A 23 12.37 14.32 -13.91
N ARG A 24 11.52 13.46 -13.35
CA ARG A 24 10.64 12.56 -14.11
C ARG A 24 9.22 13.10 -14.15
N ALA A 25 8.41 12.55 -15.06
CA ALA A 25 7.09 13.09 -15.37
C ALA A 25 6.11 13.06 -14.18
N HIS A 26 6.33 12.16 -13.22
CA HIS A 26 5.55 11.99 -11.99
C HIS A 26 6.28 12.46 -10.73
N ASP A 27 7.49 13.01 -10.83
CA ASP A 27 8.17 13.53 -9.66
C ASP A 27 7.49 14.81 -9.15
N GLY A 28 7.68 15.12 -7.87
CA GLY A 28 7.13 16.33 -7.27
C GLY A 28 6.79 16.21 -5.80
N VAL A 29 6.19 17.29 -5.28
CA VAL A 29 5.62 17.35 -3.93
C VAL A 29 4.13 17.06 -4.00
N TYR A 30 3.70 16.04 -3.29
CA TYR A 30 2.31 15.59 -3.25
C TYR A 30 1.69 15.83 -1.87
N HIS A 31 0.40 16.13 -1.88
CA HIS A 31 -0.45 16.14 -0.69
C HIS A 31 -1.87 15.79 -1.10
N ARG A 32 -2.50 14.80 -0.44
CA ARG A 32 -3.92 14.42 -0.64
C ARG A 32 -4.32 14.29 -2.13
N ASP A 33 -3.62 13.43 -2.86
CA ASP A 33 -3.82 13.13 -4.28
C ASP A 33 -3.61 14.31 -5.26
N VAL A 34 -3.01 15.42 -4.81
CA VAL A 34 -2.64 16.55 -5.67
C VAL A 34 -1.13 16.69 -5.72
N ARG A 35 -0.56 16.85 -6.93
CA ARG A 35 0.82 17.28 -7.11
C ARG A 35 0.90 18.79 -6.95
N HIS A 36 1.26 19.22 -5.74
CA HIS A 36 1.38 20.63 -5.37
C HIS A 36 2.54 21.33 -6.07
N LEU A 37 3.64 20.64 -6.34
CA LEU A 37 4.77 21.14 -7.14
C LEU A 37 5.27 20.05 -8.08
N ASP A 38 5.22 20.27 -9.39
CA ASP A 38 5.89 19.44 -10.40
C ASP A 38 7.32 19.88 -10.68
N ARG A 39 7.67 21.11 -10.28
CA ARG A 39 9.02 21.64 -10.34
C ARG A 39 9.46 22.09 -8.94
N TYR A 40 10.59 21.57 -8.50
CA TYR A 40 11.22 21.93 -7.23
C TYR A 40 12.74 21.74 -7.33
N GLU A 41 13.44 22.77 -7.79
CA GLU A 41 14.84 22.70 -8.23
C GLU A 41 15.69 23.75 -7.53
N LEU A 42 16.70 23.31 -6.78
CA LEU A 42 17.69 24.18 -6.12
C LEU A 42 18.96 24.25 -6.97
N THR A 43 19.39 25.47 -7.29
CA THR A 43 20.63 25.75 -8.02
C THR A 43 21.44 26.85 -7.35
N THR A 44 22.71 26.97 -7.73
CA THR A 44 23.61 28.05 -7.29
C THR A 44 24.32 28.66 -8.51
N ASP A 45 25.14 29.69 -8.31
CA ASP A 45 25.98 30.25 -9.39
C ASP A 45 26.96 29.19 -9.96
N ARG A 46 27.24 28.14 -9.18
CA ARG A 46 28.00 26.95 -9.60
C ARG A 46 27.05 25.76 -9.78
N PRO A 47 27.36 24.84 -10.72
CA PRO A 47 26.62 23.58 -10.79
C PRO A 47 26.80 22.79 -9.50
N LEU A 48 25.78 22.01 -9.11
CA LEU A 48 25.83 21.10 -7.98
C LEU A 48 25.78 19.66 -8.45
N GLU A 49 26.62 18.81 -7.87
CA GLU A 49 26.62 17.36 -8.00
C GLU A 49 26.14 16.73 -6.70
N THR A 50 25.23 15.77 -6.78
CA THR A 50 24.81 14.97 -5.62
C THR A 50 25.93 14.01 -5.23
N LEU A 51 26.31 14.06 -3.96
CA LEU A 51 27.37 13.25 -3.38
C LEU A 51 26.81 12.03 -2.68
N GLU A 52 25.75 12.25 -1.91
CA GLU A 52 25.13 11.26 -1.04
C GLU A 52 23.67 11.66 -0.82
N LEU A 53 22.80 10.66 -0.75
CA LEU A 53 21.43 10.79 -0.33
C LEU A 53 21.17 9.74 0.73
N THR A 54 20.71 10.16 1.90
CA THR A 54 20.48 9.27 3.04
C THR A 54 19.12 9.54 3.68
N ASP A 55 18.28 8.52 3.77
CA ASP A 55 17.08 8.54 4.60
C ASP A 55 17.51 8.33 6.05
N ILE A 56 17.23 9.30 6.92
CA ILE A 56 17.69 9.31 8.31
C ILE A 56 16.67 8.66 9.24
N LEU A 57 15.39 9.01 9.04
CA LEU A 57 14.22 8.49 9.74
C LEU A 57 13.02 8.55 8.78
N PRO A 58 11.93 7.82 9.04
CA PRO A 58 10.64 8.04 8.37
C PRO A 58 10.26 9.52 8.32
N GLY A 59 10.16 10.06 7.10
CA GLY A 59 9.86 11.48 6.87
C GLY A 59 11.06 12.44 6.99
N GLU A 60 12.29 11.95 7.14
CA GLU A 60 13.51 12.76 7.21
C GLU A 60 14.61 12.24 6.27
N ARG A 61 15.12 13.11 5.40
CA ARG A 61 16.16 12.79 4.42
C ARG A 61 17.26 13.85 4.40
N VAL A 62 18.49 13.45 4.12
CA VAL A 62 19.62 14.36 3.88
C VAL A 62 20.16 14.14 2.47
N VAL A 63 20.34 15.24 1.73
CA VAL A 63 20.99 15.25 0.42
C VAL A 63 22.24 16.13 0.52
N GLU A 64 23.39 15.53 0.31
CA GLU A 64 24.69 16.22 0.26
C GLU A 64 25.02 16.54 -1.18
N THR A 65 25.20 17.82 -1.49
CA THR A 65 25.61 18.28 -2.82
C THR A 65 26.81 19.20 -2.71
N ALA A 66 27.60 19.29 -3.77
CA ALA A 66 28.72 20.22 -3.84
C ALA A 66 29.03 20.60 -5.28
N ASP A 67 29.87 21.61 -5.47
CA ASP A 67 30.38 21.91 -6.80
C ASP A 67 31.22 20.75 -7.36
N PRO A 68 31.33 20.61 -8.70
CA PRO A 68 32.16 19.60 -9.32
C PRO A 68 33.58 19.60 -8.76
N LEU A 69 34.17 18.42 -8.68
CA LEU A 69 35.54 18.27 -8.20
C LEU A 69 36.53 18.83 -9.25
N ASP A 70 36.93 20.10 -9.10
CA ASP A 70 37.91 20.73 -9.97
C ASP A 70 39.30 20.79 -9.32
N THR A 71 40.35 20.41 -10.08
CA THR A 71 41.74 20.34 -9.60
C THR A 71 41.97 19.51 -8.32
N GLY A 72 41.04 18.60 -7.97
CA GLY A 72 41.12 17.74 -6.79
C GLY A 72 40.58 18.37 -5.50
N ALA A 73 39.90 19.52 -5.57
CA ALA A 73 39.23 20.13 -4.43
C ALA A 73 37.85 20.68 -4.84
N ARG A 74 36.96 20.78 -3.86
CA ARG A 74 35.65 21.45 -4.00
C ARG A 74 35.69 22.79 -3.29
N SER A 75 34.85 23.72 -3.72
CA SER A 75 34.83 25.08 -3.21
C SER A 75 33.53 25.43 -2.50
N LEU A 76 32.43 24.74 -2.80
CA LEU A 76 31.11 24.98 -2.22
C LEU A 76 30.44 23.65 -1.89
N ARG A 77 29.87 23.55 -0.70
CA ARG A 77 28.99 22.43 -0.31
C ARG A 77 27.62 22.97 0.06
N VAL A 78 26.58 22.26 -0.37
CA VAL A 78 25.18 22.53 -0.01
C VAL A 78 24.57 21.23 0.52
N ARG A 79 24.27 21.22 1.81
CA ARG A 79 23.54 20.13 2.48
C ARG A 79 22.07 20.50 2.61
N ARG A 80 21.18 19.66 2.09
CA ARG A 80 19.73 19.79 2.22
C ARG A 80 19.23 18.76 3.22
N ARG A 81 18.67 19.19 4.34
CA ARG A 81 17.98 18.31 5.30
C ARG A 81 16.48 18.52 5.16
N GLN A 82 15.80 17.52 4.64
CA GLN A 82 14.39 17.54 4.27
C GLN A 82 13.56 16.83 5.34
N PHE A 83 12.46 17.44 5.74
CA PHE A 83 11.47 16.87 6.65
C PHE A 83 10.10 16.93 5.99
N VAL A 84 9.36 15.84 6.04
CA VAL A 84 7.99 15.78 5.54
C VAL A 84 7.04 15.53 6.71
N THR A 85 6.11 16.47 6.90
CA THR A 85 5.00 16.37 7.84
C THR A 85 3.68 16.46 7.05
N ASP A 86 2.81 17.40 7.39
CA ASP A 86 1.79 18.00 6.53
C ASP A 86 2.37 18.99 5.48
N CYS A 87 3.66 19.32 5.60
CA CYS A 87 4.40 20.20 4.70
C CYS A 87 5.74 19.54 4.30
N LEU A 88 6.41 20.06 3.27
CA LEU A 88 7.83 19.80 3.04
C LEU A 88 8.65 20.95 3.64
N ILE A 89 9.58 20.64 4.53
CA ILE A 89 10.49 21.59 5.16
C ILE A 89 11.92 21.23 4.76
N GLU A 90 12.73 22.21 4.38
CA GLU A 90 14.16 22.03 4.16
C GLU A 90 14.99 22.99 5.03
N SER A 91 16.02 22.45 5.69
CA SER A 91 17.16 23.23 6.19
C SER A 91 18.32 23.06 5.21
N LEU A 92 18.77 24.18 4.64
CA LEU A 92 19.90 24.27 3.72
C LEU A 92 21.11 24.79 4.49
N THR A 93 22.19 24.00 4.56
CA THR A 93 23.49 24.45 5.05
C THR A 93 24.41 24.69 3.85
N ILE A 94 24.90 25.91 3.69
CA ILE A 94 25.77 26.32 2.60
C ILE A 94 27.14 26.64 3.18
N GLU A 95 28.17 25.94 2.73
CA GLU A 95 29.51 25.96 3.29
C GLU A 95 30.53 26.34 2.21
N ASN A 96 31.29 27.40 2.46
CA ASN A 96 32.44 27.79 1.64
C ASN A 96 33.66 26.97 2.08
N LEU A 97 34.21 26.16 1.18
CA LEU A 97 35.36 25.31 1.48
C LEU A 97 36.71 25.99 1.23
N THR A 98 36.69 27.25 0.77
CA THR A 98 37.89 27.99 0.38
C THR A 98 38.35 28.99 1.44
N GLY A 99 39.61 29.41 1.31
CA GLY A 99 40.21 30.46 2.16
C GLY A 99 39.87 31.89 1.72
N GLN A 100 38.89 32.10 0.83
CA GLN A 100 38.49 33.41 0.33
C GLN A 100 37.00 33.64 0.57
N SER A 101 36.58 34.85 0.93
CA SER A 101 35.17 35.18 1.04
C SER A 101 34.52 35.08 -0.35
N THR A 102 33.28 34.61 -0.39
CA THR A 102 32.52 34.48 -1.64
C THR A 102 31.06 34.88 -1.41
N THR A 103 30.40 35.27 -2.50
CA THR A 103 28.96 35.50 -2.53
C THR A 103 28.38 34.51 -3.51
N GLU A 104 27.37 33.76 -3.07
CA GLU A 104 26.67 32.79 -3.88
C GLU A 104 25.19 33.15 -3.90
N THR A 105 24.55 33.01 -5.06
CA THR A 105 23.10 33.18 -5.18
C THR A 105 22.45 31.81 -5.17
N LEU A 106 21.66 31.51 -4.13
CA LEU A 106 20.77 30.35 -4.15
C LEU A 106 19.54 30.69 -4.98
N GLU A 107 19.22 29.84 -5.95
CA GLU A 107 18.02 29.95 -6.76
C GLU A 107 17.16 28.70 -6.56
N LEU A 108 15.97 28.88 -6.01
CA LEU A 108 14.95 27.85 -5.90
C LEU A 108 13.86 28.11 -6.94
N ALA A 109 13.82 27.27 -7.98
CA ALA A 109 12.79 27.30 -9.00
C ALA A 109 11.66 26.33 -8.61
N VAL A 110 10.45 26.87 -8.53
CA VAL A 110 9.24 26.12 -8.18
C VAL A 110 8.16 26.31 -9.23
N GLY A 111 7.33 25.30 -9.43
CA GLY A 111 6.25 25.38 -10.40
C GLY A 111 5.20 24.32 -10.15
N THR A 112 3.97 24.66 -10.57
CA THR A 112 2.82 23.81 -10.35
C THR A 112 1.83 23.89 -11.51
N ARG A 113 1.12 22.77 -11.66
CA ARG A 113 -0.12 22.63 -12.43
C ARG A 113 -1.30 22.19 -11.57
N PHE A 114 -1.08 21.98 -10.26
CA PHE A 114 -2.02 21.31 -9.35
C PHE A 114 -2.59 20.01 -9.96
N ASP A 115 -1.74 19.21 -10.60
CA ASP A 115 -2.19 17.99 -11.28
C ASP A 115 -2.84 17.04 -10.27
N ASP A 116 -4.02 16.53 -10.62
CA ASP A 116 -4.66 15.44 -9.87
C ASP A 116 -3.88 14.14 -10.12
N LEU A 117 -3.81 13.26 -9.13
CA LEU A 117 -3.10 12.00 -9.24
C LEU A 117 -3.57 11.12 -10.42
N PHE A 118 -4.87 11.11 -10.73
CA PHE A 118 -5.39 10.39 -11.90
C PHE A 118 -4.89 11.00 -13.22
N GLU A 119 -4.65 12.31 -13.27
CA GLU A 119 -4.05 12.98 -14.42
C GLU A 119 -2.55 12.66 -14.57
N VAL A 120 -1.83 12.56 -13.45
CA VAL A 120 -0.42 12.17 -13.44
C VAL A 120 -0.26 10.73 -13.95
N ARG A 121 -1.15 9.82 -13.51
CA ARG A 121 -1.16 8.41 -13.93
C ARG A 121 -1.66 8.20 -15.37
N GLY A 122 -2.23 9.22 -15.99
CA GLY A 122 -2.81 9.12 -17.34
C GLY A 122 -4.17 8.40 -17.39
N HIS A 123 -4.81 8.19 -16.24
CA HIS A 123 -6.15 7.61 -16.14
C HIS A 123 -7.26 8.64 -16.30
N HIS A 124 -6.94 9.93 -16.18
CA HIS A 124 -7.86 11.03 -16.41
C HIS A 124 -7.20 12.09 -17.31
N PRO A 125 -7.94 12.73 -18.24
CA PRO A 125 -7.42 13.84 -19.02
C PRO A 125 -6.95 14.98 -18.12
N ARG A 126 -5.81 15.60 -18.46
CA ARG A 126 -5.32 16.80 -17.76
C ARG A 126 -6.29 17.96 -17.94
N ARG A 127 -6.58 18.66 -16.85
CA ARG A 127 -7.36 19.89 -16.83
C ARG A 127 -6.47 21.13 -16.98
N ASP A 128 -6.92 22.06 -17.82
CA ASP A 128 -6.35 23.41 -17.86
C ASP A 128 -6.87 24.21 -16.66
N ARG A 129 -5.98 24.48 -15.71
CA ARG A 129 -6.30 25.24 -14.49
C ARG A 129 -5.89 26.70 -14.62
N SER A 130 -6.77 27.61 -14.19
CA SER A 130 -6.44 29.03 -14.05
C SER A 130 -5.71 29.25 -12.72
N ILE A 131 -4.38 29.13 -12.75
CA ILE A 131 -3.54 29.21 -11.55
C ILE A 131 -3.09 30.65 -11.31
N THR A 132 -3.37 31.17 -10.12
CA THR A 132 -2.84 32.44 -9.65
C THR A 132 -1.46 32.24 -9.04
N VAL A 133 -0.56 33.20 -9.25
CA VAL A 133 0.77 33.20 -8.66
C VAL A 133 1.16 34.59 -8.18
N ASN A 134 1.49 34.70 -6.90
CA ASN A 134 1.82 35.95 -6.25
C ASN A 134 3.18 35.86 -5.56
N ALA A 135 4.04 36.84 -5.81
CA ALA A 135 5.28 37.00 -5.06
C ALA A 135 4.99 37.64 -3.69
N SER A 136 5.65 37.15 -2.65
CA SER A 136 5.78 37.82 -1.36
C SER A 136 7.23 38.29 -1.15
N GLU A 137 7.51 38.99 -0.05
CA GLU A 137 8.88 39.43 0.31
C GLU A 137 9.83 38.27 0.58
N ASP A 138 9.29 37.10 0.89
CA ASP A 138 9.97 35.92 1.41
C ASP A 138 9.55 34.63 0.70
N GLY A 139 8.88 34.70 -0.46
CA GLY A 139 8.33 33.49 -1.07
C GLY A 139 7.38 33.71 -2.25
N VAL A 140 6.70 32.62 -2.63
CA VAL A 140 5.67 32.60 -3.68
C VAL A 140 4.45 31.83 -3.19
N VAL A 141 3.26 32.32 -3.55
CA VAL A 141 1.98 31.67 -3.26
C VAL A 141 1.31 31.33 -4.59
N PHE A 142 1.02 30.04 -4.78
CA PHE A 142 0.18 29.53 -5.85
C PHE A 142 -1.22 29.30 -5.33
N GLY A 143 -2.24 29.67 -6.10
CA GLY A 143 -3.64 29.46 -5.76
C GLY A 143 -4.44 28.98 -6.96
N TYR A 144 -5.27 27.98 -6.75
CA TYR A 144 -6.26 27.49 -7.69
C TYR A 144 -7.62 27.41 -6.99
N ASP A 145 -8.57 28.16 -7.53
CA ASP A 145 -9.96 28.21 -7.05
C ASP A 145 -10.87 28.11 -8.28
N PRO A 146 -11.44 26.92 -8.55
CA PRO A 146 -12.47 26.75 -9.55
C PRO A 146 -13.80 27.34 -9.06
N ALA A 147 -14.25 28.41 -9.72
CA ALA A 147 -15.49 29.09 -9.38
C ALA A 147 -16.77 28.22 -9.43
N ASP A 148 -16.70 27.02 -10.03
CA ASP A 148 -17.80 26.09 -10.22
C ASP A 148 -17.88 24.96 -9.18
N HIS A 149 -16.89 24.80 -8.29
CA HIS A 149 -16.86 23.74 -7.28
C HIS A 149 -16.27 24.21 -5.94
N ASP A 150 -16.67 23.58 -4.84
CA ASP A 150 -16.11 23.80 -3.50
C ASP A 150 -14.76 23.07 -3.34
N PHE A 151 -13.76 23.50 -4.12
CA PHE A 151 -12.43 22.89 -4.18
C PHE A 151 -11.35 23.97 -4.28
N GLU A 152 -10.79 24.42 -3.17
CA GLU A 152 -9.66 25.37 -3.21
C GLU A 152 -8.34 24.64 -3.00
N ARG A 153 -7.29 25.03 -3.74
CA ARG A 153 -5.92 24.57 -3.53
C ARG A 153 -4.97 25.74 -3.46
N THR A 154 -4.11 25.72 -2.45
CA THR A 154 -3.01 26.67 -2.31
C THR A 154 -1.71 25.94 -2.05
N THR A 155 -0.62 26.47 -2.58
CA THR A 155 0.75 26.04 -2.26
C THR A 155 1.57 27.28 -1.96
N THR A 156 2.05 27.39 -0.73
CA THR A 156 2.94 28.49 -0.31
C THR A 156 4.36 27.98 -0.19
N VAL A 157 5.31 28.63 -0.86
CA VAL A 157 6.75 28.35 -0.73
C VAL A 157 7.43 29.56 -0.09
N THR A 158 7.94 29.41 1.13
CA THR A 158 8.55 30.50 1.91
C THR A 158 9.99 30.19 2.30
N VAL A 159 10.81 31.24 2.42
CA VAL A 159 12.19 31.20 2.91
C VAL A 159 12.38 32.11 4.12
N ASP A 160 13.36 31.82 5.00
CA ASP A 160 13.61 32.61 6.22
C ASP A 160 14.55 33.82 6.02
N ARG A 161 14.72 34.27 4.78
CA ARG A 161 15.59 35.40 4.40
C ARG A 161 14.90 36.31 3.39
N PRO A 162 15.29 37.60 3.31
CA PRO A 162 14.89 38.46 2.20
C PRO A 162 15.27 37.81 0.87
N ALA A 163 14.32 37.75 -0.05
CA ALA A 163 14.52 37.13 -1.36
C ALA A 163 14.08 38.07 -2.48
N THR A 164 14.69 37.90 -3.65
CA THR A 164 14.12 38.43 -4.89
C THR A 164 13.26 37.34 -5.51
N VAL A 165 11.96 37.60 -5.63
CA VAL A 165 11.00 36.64 -6.18
C VAL A 165 10.52 37.11 -7.53
N THR A 166 10.62 36.24 -8.53
CA THR A 166 10.02 36.43 -9.85
C THR A 166 8.99 35.36 -10.11
N THR A 167 7.84 35.74 -10.66
CA THR A 167 6.75 34.80 -10.96
C THR A 167 6.38 34.89 -12.44
N THR A 168 5.88 33.79 -12.97
CA THR A 168 5.36 33.72 -14.34
C THR A 168 4.14 32.82 -14.34
N GLY A 169 2.99 33.40 -14.67
CA GLY A 169 1.74 32.66 -14.82
C GLY A 169 1.38 32.50 -16.29
N SER A 170 0.91 31.32 -16.66
CA SER A 170 0.33 31.01 -17.96
C SER A 170 -0.90 30.13 -17.75
N GLU A 171 -1.71 29.95 -18.80
CA GLU A 171 -2.84 29.04 -18.74
C GLU A 171 -2.35 27.60 -18.44
N GLY A 172 -2.91 26.98 -17.39
CA GLY A 172 -2.54 25.63 -16.97
C GLY A 172 -1.19 25.48 -16.24
N ARG A 173 -0.43 26.57 -16.01
CA ARG A 173 0.85 26.50 -15.28
C ARG A 173 1.24 27.82 -14.63
N ALA A 174 1.75 27.73 -13.41
CA ALA A 174 2.44 28.82 -12.75
C ALA A 174 3.84 28.43 -12.28
N ASP A 175 4.78 29.34 -12.45
CA ASP A 175 6.17 29.20 -12.00
C ASP A 175 6.58 30.38 -11.11
N GLY A 176 7.47 30.08 -10.17
CA GLY A 176 8.12 31.05 -9.28
C GLY A 176 9.61 30.75 -9.18
N THR A 177 10.41 31.80 -8.98
CA THR A 177 11.85 31.67 -8.72
C THR A 177 12.20 32.56 -7.55
N ILE A 178 12.73 31.96 -6.50
CA ILE A 178 13.17 32.62 -5.28
C ILE A 178 14.69 32.68 -5.32
N ARG A 179 15.26 33.90 -5.32
CA ARG A 179 16.71 34.13 -5.30
C ARG A 179 17.14 34.73 -3.97
N VAL A 180 18.07 34.05 -3.29
CA VAL A 180 18.63 34.48 -2.01
C VAL A 180 20.13 34.61 -2.15
N PRO A 181 20.69 35.85 -2.12
CA PRO A 181 22.13 36.03 -2.04
C PRO A 181 22.64 35.65 -0.65
N VAL A 182 23.71 34.87 -0.59
CA VAL A 182 24.38 34.49 0.65
C VAL A 182 25.85 34.92 0.60
N GLU A 183 26.28 35.62 1.64
CA GLU A 183 27.69 35.96 1.84
C GLU A 183 28.34 34.90 2.74
N LEU A 184 29.47 34.37 2.30
CA LEU A 184 30.20 33.30 2.98
C LEU A 184 31.63 33.76 3.25
N GLU A 185 32.00 33.82 4.52
CA GLU A 185 33.38 34.06 4.95
C GLU A 185 34.31 32.90 4.55
N PRO A 186 35.64 33.08 4.59
CA PRO A 186 36.59 31.98 4.40
C PRO A 186 36.29 30.83 5.37
N HIS A 187 36.07 29.63 4.85
CA HIS A 187 35.66 28.46 5.64
C HIS A 187 34.38 28.67 6.47
N GLY A 188 33.57 29.66 6.12
CA GLY A 188 32.31 29.99 6.78
C GLY A 188 31.15 29.17 6.22
N GLN A 189 30.08 29.11 6.99
CA GLN A 189 28.81 28.52 6.57
C GLN A 189 27.64 29.41 6.98
N THR A 190 26.52 29.27 6.27
CA THR A 190 25.23 29.85 6.62
C THR A 190 24.12 28.82 6.52
N GLU A 191 23.01 29.08 7.21
CA GLU A 191 21.82 28.24 7.18
C GLU A 191 20.61 29.04 6.66
N LEU A 192 19.80 28.39 5.84
CA LEU A 192 18.53 28.90 5.30
C LEU A 192 17.45 27.83 5.49
N SER A 193 16.22 28.23 5.79
CA SER A 193 15.07 27.34 5.83
C SER A 193 14.10 27.62 4.69
N VAL A 194 13.60 26.57 4.06
CA VAL A 194 12.52 26.59 3.06
C VAL A 194 11.33 25.81 3.59
N VAL A 195 10.11 26.30 3.39
CA VAL A 195 8.89 25.54 3.65
C VAL A 195 7.97 25.58 2.44
N VAL A 196 7.52 24.40 2.00
CA VAL A 196 6.44 24.20 1.05
C VAL A 196 5.21 23.76 1.85
N SER A 197 4.21 24.61 1.93
CA SER A 197 2.94 24.36 2.64
C SER A 197 1.79 24.21 1.65
N PRO A 198 1.34 22.97 1.39
CA PRO A 198 0.01 22.69 0.86
C PRO A 198 -1.06 23.26 1.81
N GLU A 199 -2.06 23.96 1.28
CA GLU A 199 -3.28 24.35 2.03
C GLU A 199 -3.04 25.23 3.27
N GLY A 200 -1.99 26.06 3.28
CA GLY A 200 -1.72 26.95 4.41
C GLY A 200 -0.50 27.87 4.25
N VAL A 201 -0.23 28.67 5.29
CA VAL A 201 0.97 29.53 5.40
C VAL A 201 1.67 29.22 6.71
N SER A 202 2.93 28.77 6.62
CA SER A 202 3.76 28.42 7.78
C SER A 202 5.09 29.18 7.77
N LYS A 203 5.55 29.62 8.95
CA LYS A 203 6.82 30.36 9.10
C LYS A 203 8.02 29.41 9.16
N PRO A 204 9.04 29.53 8.27
CA PRO A 204 10.02 28.46 8.08
C PRO A 204 10.78 27.97 9.33
N THR A 205 11.43 28.87 10.07
CA THR A 205 12.35 28.46 11.16
C THR A 205 11.62 27.76 12.32
N ALA A 206 10.44 28.24 12.71
CA ALA A 206 9.65 27.64 13.79
C ALA A 206 9.09 26.27 13.39
N VAL A 207 8.84 26.07 12.10
CA VAL A 207 8.28 24.82 11.56
C VAL A 207 9.37 23.75 11.46
N ALA A 208 10.61 24.12 11.11
CA ALA A 208 11.71 23.15 11.01
C ALA A 208 12.07 22.49 12.35
N ASP A 209 12.23 23.26 13.42
CA ASP A 209 12.48 22.69 14.76
C ASP A 209 11.32 21.84 15.26
N ARG A 210 10.08 22.27 14.97
CA ARG A 210 8.87 21.51 15.33
C ARG A 210 8.78 20.21 14.53
N ALA A 211 8.96 20.25 13.21
CA ALA A 211 8.91 19.08 12.33
C ALA A 211 9.94 18.04 12.75
N ARG A 212 11.19 18.46 13.01
CA ARG A 212 12.24 17.58 13.54
C ARG A 212 11.85 16.93 14.87
N THR A 213 11.21 17.69 15.76
CA THR A 213 10.76 17.17 17.06
C THR A 213 9.62 16.18 16.87
N THR A 214 8.61 16.53 16.07
CA THR A 214 7.45 15.68 15.75
C THR A 214 7.87 14.37 15.09
N ILE A 215 8.76 14.39 14.09
CA ILE A 215 9.26 13.19 13.43
C ILE A 215 9.98 12.28 14.43
N ARG A 216 10.84 12.85 15.29
CA ARG A 216 11.57 12.07 16.29
C ARG A 216 10.67 11.48 17.36
N GLU A 217 9.71 12.24 17.87
CA GLU A 217 8.75 11.76 18.87
C GLU A 217 7.90 10.64 18.28
N ARG A 218 7.35 10.84 17.07
CA ARG A 218 6.61 9.82 16.32
C ARG A 218 7.46 8.57 16.07
N TYR A 219 8.73 8.75 15.69
CA TYR A 219 9.65 7.64 15.52
C TYR A 219 9.91 6.90 16.83
N HIS A 220 10.20 7.59 17.92
CA HIS A 220 10.45 6.95 19.22
C HIS A 220 9.25 6.16 19.71
N ASP A 221 8.05 6.74 19.66
CA ASP A 221 6.79 6.06 20.02
C ASP A 221 6.54 4.79 19.19
N TRP A 222 7.03 4.76 17.96
CA TRP A 222 6.93 3.61 17.06
C TRP A 222 8.07 2.60 17.23
N ALA A 223 9.30 3.09 17.39
CA ALA A 223 10.53 2.32 17.48
C ALA A 223 10.69 1.60 18.82
N ASP A 224 10.08 2.11 19.88
CA ASP A 224 10.07 1.49 21.21
C ASP A 224 9.11 0.29 21.27
N ARG A 225 8.30 0.04 20.22
CA ARG A 225 7.44 -1.14 20.14
C ARG A 225 8.30 -2.40 19.93
N PRO A 226 8.12 -3.44 20.76
CA PRO A 226 8.89 -4.66 20.65
C PRO A 226 8.62 -5.33 19.31
N LEU A 227 9.69 -5.71 18.60
CA LEU A 227 9.60 -6.55 17.42
C LEU A 227 9.47 -8.02 17.83
N PRO A 228 8.84 -8.87 16.99
CA PRO A 228 8.83 -10.30 17.20
C PRO A 228 10.26 -10.84 17.32
N VAL A 229 10.46 -11.83 18.19
CA VAL A 229 11.77 -12.47 18.37
C VAL A 229 12.08 -13.28 17.11
N ALA A 230 13.05 -12.81 16.33
CA ALA A 230 13.56 -13.51 15.17
C ALA A 230 14.97 -14.07 15.41
N ASP A 231 15.44 -14.90 14.48
CA ASP A 231 16.88 -15.05 14.34
C ASP A 231 17.46 -13.72 13.82
N GLY A 232 18.71 -13.39 14.17
CA GLY A 232 19.31 -12.10 13.80
C GLY A 232 19.46 -11.86 12.28
N ARG A 233 18.98 -12.79 11.44
CA ARG A 233 18.94 -12.66 9.98
C ARG A 233 17.79 -11.77 9.51
N TRP A 234 16.78 -11.53 10.35
CA TRP A 234 15.63 -10.66 10.04
C TRP A 234 15.75 -9.25 10.61
N ASP A 235 16.74 -8.97 11.47
CA ASP A 235 16.81 -7.72 12.24
C ASP A 235 16.74 -6.47 11.36
N THR A 236 17.47 -6.43 10.26
CA THR A 236 17.46 -5.27 9.36
C THR A 236 16.18 -5.19 8.54
N VAL A 237 15.71 -6.33 8.02
CA VAL A 237 14.46 -6.42 7.25
C VAL A 237 13.24 -6.01 8.08
N LEU A 238 13.16 -6.42 9.35
CA LEU A 238 12.09 -6.00 10.27
C LEU A 238 12.18 -4.53 10.65
N THR A 239 13.41 -4.02 10.82
CA THR A 239 13.62 -2.60 11.11
C THR A 239 13.12 -1.75 9.95
N GLU A 240 13.54 -2.07 8.72
CA GLU A 240 13.08 -1.39 7.50
C GLU A 240 11.57 -1.52 7.30
N ALA A 241 11.02 -2.73 7.47
CA ALA A 241 9.58 -2.97 7.38
C ALA A 241 8.78 -2.11 8.37
N ARG A 242 9.22 -2.04 9.62
CA ARG A 242 8.61 -1.19 10.65
C ARG A 242 8.66 0.29 10.27
N GLU A 243 9.78 0.76 9.73
CA GLU A 243 9.95 2.14 9.30
C GLU A 243 9.09 2.48 8.09
N ASN A 244 8.96 1.57 7.11
CA ASN A 244 8.07 1.74 5.96
C ASN A 244 6.59 1.80 6.36
N LEU A 245 6.16 1.00 7.35
CA LEU A 245 4.81 1.10 7.91
C LEU A 245 4.57 2.46 8.60
N LEU A 246 5.59 3.01 9.26
CA LEU A 246 5.49 4.35 9.85
C LEU A 246 5.36 5.43 8.78
N GLU A 247 6.15 5.36 7.70
CA GLU A 247 6.04 6.28 6.56
C GLU A 247 4.61 6.33 6.00
N LEU A 248 3.94 5.17 5.94
CA LEU A 248 2.61 5.00 5.37
C LEU A 248 1.45 5.18 6.38
N THR A 249 1.73 5.58 7.62
CA THR A 249 0.65 5.80 8.61
C THR A 249 -0.09 7.11 8.36
N LEU A 250 -1.41 7.01 8.20
CA LEU A 250 -2.38 8.09 8.09
C LEU A 250 -3.06 8.33 9.44
N GLU A 251 -3.10 9.58 9.89
CA GLU A 251 -3.89 9.96 11.07
C GLU A 251 -5.34 10.24 10.64
N THR A 252 -6.28 9.45 11.18
CA THR A 252 -7.72 9.61 10.94
C THR A 252 -8.45 9.94 12.25
N GLU A 253 -9.72 10.37 12.16
CA GLU A 253 -10.56 10.57 13.35
C GLU A 253 -10.80 9.29 14.17
N TYR A 254 -10.54 8.11 13.57
CA TYR A 254 -10.66 6.80 14.21
C TYR A 254 -9.32 6.26 14.74
N GLY A 255 -8.22 7.00 14.54
CA GLY A 255 -6.85 6.60 14.88
C GLY A 255 -5.97 6.33 13.65
N PRO A 256 -4.78 5.74 13.85
CA PRO A 256 -3.81 5.53 12.78
C PRO A 256 -4.23 4.39 11.85
N VAL A 257 -4.21 4.62 10.54
CA VAL A 257 -4.50 3.63 9.49
C VAL A 257 -3.33 3.58 8.51
N PHE A 258 -2.93 2.41 8.03
CA PHE A 258 -1.92 2.36 6.96
C PHE A 258 -2.54 2.73 5.62
N ALA A 259 -1.92 3.66 4.89
CA ALA A 259 -2.13 3.81 3.45
C ALA A 259 -1.64 2.57 2.70
N ALA A 260 -1.99 2.43 1.41
CA ALA A 260 -1.40 1.40 0.57
C ALA A 260 0.09 1.66 0.31
N GLY A 261 0.45 2.63 -0.54
CA GLY A 261 1.87 2.91 -0.82
C GLY A 261 2.13 4.07 -1.76
N VAL A 262 3.39 4.46 -1.88
CA VAL A 262 3.81 5.63 -2.66
C VAL A 262 4.48 5.22 -3.97
N PRO A 263 4.33 6.01 -5.04
CA PRO A 263 3.65 7.31 -5.08
C PRO A 263 2.16 7.26 -5.46
N TRP A 264 1.61 6.09 -5.79
CA TRP A 264 0.31 5.99 -6.46
C TRP A 264 -0.90 5.78 -5.54
N PHE A 265 -0.67 5.27 -4.34
CA PHE A 265 -1.70 4.71 -3.48
C PHE A 265 -1.63 5.24 -2.04
N ALA A 266 -1.17 6.49 -1.87
CA ALA A 266 -0.96 7.14 -0.57
C ALA A 266 -2.28 7.61 0.09
N THR A 267 -3.24 6.70 0.21
CA THR A 267 -4.56 6.89 0.81
C THR A 267 -5.06 5.56 1.40
N VAL A 268 -6.22 5.56 2.06
CA VAL A 268 -6.85 4.33 2.54
C VAL A 268 -7.37 3.51 1.36
N PHE A 269 -6.84 2.30 1.24
CA PHE A 269 -7.35 1.22 0.39
C PHE A 269 -7.88 0.12 1.31
N GLY A 270 -9.15 -0.23 1.20
CA GLY A 270 -9.80 -1.15 2.14
C GLY A 270 -9.05 -2.46 2.29
N ARG A 271 -8.76 -3.13 1.16
CA ARG A 271 -8.02 -4.40 1.13
C ARG A 271 -6.60 -4.24 1.69
N ASP A 272 -5.82 -3.30 1.18
CA ASP A 272 -4.43 -3.10 1.57
C ASP A 272 -4.30 -2.80 3.06
N SER A 273 -5.12 -1.86 3.57
CA SER A 273 -5.15 -1.50 4.98
C SER A 273 -5.57 -2.69 5.84
N ILE A 274 -6.54 -3.50 5.41
CA ILE A 274 -6.95 -4.72 6.13
C ILE A 274 -5.80 -5.73 6.19
N LEU A 275 -5.18 -6.05 5.05
CA LEU A 275 -4.13 -7.05 4.98
C LEU A 275 -2.88 -6.63 5.75
N ALA A 276 -2.43 -5.39 5.59
CA ALA A 276 -1.32 -4.84 6.36
C ALA A 276 -1.60 -4.89 7.86
N ALA A 277 -2.79 -4.46 8.30
CA ALA A 277 -3.19 -4.54 9.70
C ALA A 277 -3.25 -5.99 10.22
N ALA A 278 -3.71 -6.95 9.41
CA ALA A 278 -3.77 -8.37 9.78
C ALA A 278 -2.39 -9.04 9.85
N GLN A 279 -1.45 -8.61 9.01
CA GLN A 279 -0.06 -9.09 9.01
C GLN A 279 0.73 -8.55 10.20
N THR A 280 0.40 -7.35 10.70
CA THR A 280 1.11 -6.67 11.80
C THR A 280 0.30 -6.63 13.09
N LEU A 281 -0.73 -7.46 13.24
CA LEU A 281 -1.74 -7.34 14.29
C LEU A 281 -1.13 -7.37 15.70
N GLU A 282 -0.18 -8.27 15.94
CA GLU A 282 0.49 -8.46 17.22
C GLU A 282 1.43 -7.29 17.56
N PHE A 283 1.91 -6.58 16.52
CA PHE A 283 2.81 -5.44 16.64
C PHE A 283 2.07 -4.10 16.76
N ALA A 284 0.97 -3.94 16.04
CA ALA A 284 0.23 -2.68 15.90
C ALA A 284 -1.31 -2.85 16.02
N PRO A 285 -1.82 -3.40 17.15
CA PRO A 285 -3.26 -3.66 17.31
C PRO A 285 -4.12 -2.38 17.29
N ALA A 286 -3.54 -1.24 17.66
CA ALA A 286 -4.22 0.06 17.54
C ALA A 286 -4.54 0.43 16.09
N VAL A 287 -3.66 0.07 15.14
CA VAL A 287 -3.89 0.31 13.71
C VAL A 287 -5.00 -0.59 13.18
N ALA A 288 -5.05 -1.86 13.62
CA ALA A 288 -6.13 -2.77 13.26
C ALA A 288 -7.49 -2.28 13.77
N LYS A 289 -7.58 -1.81 15.02
CA LYS A 289 -8.81 -1.22 15.58
C LYS A 289 -9.26 0.03 14.82
N ALA A 290 -8.32 0.93 14.52
CA ALA A 290 -8.60 2.15 13.76
C ALA A 290 -9.05 1.84 12.33
N THR A 291 -8.38 0.89 11.66
CA THR A 291 -8.75 0.42 10.31
C THR A 291 -10.17 -0.13 10.30
N CYS A 292 -10.53 -0.99 11.25
CA CYS A 292 -11.89 -1.53 11.34
C CYS A 292 -12.94 -0.43 11.57
N ARG A 293 -12.68 0.53 12.46
CA ARG A 293 -13.61 1.65 12.72
C ARG A 293 -13.75 2.57 11.51
N TYR A 294 -12.64 2.90 10.86
CA TYR A 294 -12.62 3.72 9.65
C TYR A 294 -13.47 3.07 8.54
N LEU A 295 -13.24 1.79 8.25
CA LEU A 295 -13.97 1.08 7.21
C LEU A 295 -15.44 0.87 7.54
N ALA A 296 -15.78 0.61 8.81
CA ALA A 296 -17.17 0.54 9.25
C ALA A 296 -17.91 1.88 9.07
N ALA A 297 -17.24 3.00 9.37
CA ALA A 297 -17.81 4.34 9.20
C ALA A 297 -18.05 4.72 7.72
N HIS A 298 -17.31 4.10 6.80
CA HIS A 298 -17.42 4.29 5.35
C HIS A 298 -18.05 3.09 4.64
N GLN A 299 -18.76 2.21 5.36
CA GLN A 299 -19.43 1.04 4.77
C GLN A 299 -20.70 1.46 4.01
N ALA A 300 -20.78 1.13 2.72
CA ALA A 300 -21.86 1.55 1.82
C ALA A 300 -23.26 1.27 2.38
N ASP A 301 -24.11 2.28 2.50
CA ASP A 301 -25.48 2.18 3.06
C ASP A 301 -26.58 2.16 2.00
N ALA A 302 -26.25 2.43 0.74
CA ALA A 302 -27.16 2.47 -0.39
C ALA A 302 -26.50 1.94 -1.67
N PHE A 303 -27.33 1.66 -2.66
CA PHE A 303 -26.87 1.34 -4.02
C PHE A 303 -26.40 2.59 -4.75
N ASP A 304 -25.26 2.48 -5.43
CA ASP A 304 -24.70 3.51 -6.31
C ASP A 304 -23.84 2.86 -7.39
N ASP A 305 -24.39 2.75 -8.60
CA ASP A 305 -23.73 2.08 -9.73
C ASP A 305 -22.40 2.74 -10.09
N PHE A 306 -22.32 4.07 -10.03
CA PHE A 306 -21.09 4.79 -10.37
C PHE A 306 -19.97 4.44 -9.39
N ARG A 307 -20.28 4.40 -8.10
CA ARG A 307 -19.31 4.03 -7.05
C ARG A 307 -19.16 2.53 -6.85
N ALA A 308 -19.88 1.70 -7.61
CA ALA A 308 -20.01 0.25 -7.40
C ALA A 308 -20.44 -0.10 -5.96
N ALA A 309 -21.24 0.77 -5.33
CA ALA A 309 -21.65 0.66 -3.94
C ALA A 309 -22.93 -0.17 -3.81
N GLU A 310 -22.94 -1.04 -2.82
CA GLU A 310 -24.09 -1.86 -2.45
C GLU A 310 -24.18 -1.93 -0.93
N PRO A 311 -25.40 -1.98 -0.34
CA PRO A 311 -25.56 -1.98 1.11
C PRO A 311 -24.75 -3.08 1.81
N GLY A 312 -23.82 -2.67 2.67
CA GLY A 312 -22.97 -3.55 3.46
C GLY A 312 -21.55 -3.74 2.91
N LYS A 313 -21.27 -3.26 1.69
CA LYS A 313 -19.96 -3.38 1.06
C LYS A 313 -18.92 -2.45 1.72
N ILE A 314 -17.68 -2.94 1.83
CA ILE A 314 -16.53 -2.15 2.31
C ILE A 314 -15.83 -1.51 1.11
N LEU A 315 -15.35 -0.27 1.28
CA LEU A 315 -14.73 0.49 0.19
C LEU A 315 -13.46 -0.16 -0.35
N HIS A 316 -13.24 0.02 -1.66
CA HIS A 316 -11.98 -0.27 -2.35
C HIS A 316 -10.96 0.80 -1.98
N GLU A 317 -11.26 2.07 -2.24
CA GLU A 317 -10.41 3.21 -1.90
C GLU A 317 -11.20 4.51 -1.78
N ILE A 318 -10.56 5.52 -1.18
CA ILE A 318 -11.09 6.89 -1.07
C ILE A 318 -10.02 7.91 -1.50
N ARG A 319 -10.43 8.90 -2.29
CA ARG A 319 -9.55 9.92 -2.88
C ARG A 319 -10.02 11.32 -2.53
N HIS A 320 -9.06 12.24 -2.44
CA HIS A 320 -9.24 13.63 -2.04
C HIS A 320 -8.84 14.63 -3.13
N GLY A 321 -8.46 14.12 -4.31
CA GLY A 321 -8.13 14.91 -5.49
C GLY A 321 -9.34 15.61 -6.11
N GLU A 322 -9.07 16.49 -7.08
CA GLU A 322 -10.07 17.28 -7.76
C GLU A 322 -11.07 16.42 -8.54
N ALA A 323 -10.58 15.38 -9.23
CA ALA A 323 -11.44 14.52 -10.04
C ALA A 323 -12.50 13.81 -9.17
N ALA A 324 -12.10 13.33 -7.98
CA ALA A 324 -12.99 12.71 -7.02
C ALA A 324 -13.95 13.74 -6.39
N ALA A 325 -13.45 14.92 -6.01
CA ALA A 325 -14.27 16.00 -5.44
C ALA A 325 -15.37 16.50 -6.41
N ARG A 326 -15.12 16.41 -7.72
CA ARG A 326 -16.09 16.76 -8.77
C ARG A 326 -17.04 15.62 -9.15
N GLY A 327 -16.80 14.40 -8.67
CA GLY A 327 -17.55 13.21 -9.06
C GLY A 327 -17.28 12.76 -10.49
N GLU A 328 -16.11 13.08 -11.04
CA GLU A 328 -15.66 12.67 -12.38
C GLU A 328 -15.07 11.26 -12.38
N VAL A 329 -14.62 10.80 -11.22
CA VAL A 329 -14.19 9.43 -10.94
C VAL A 329 -14.92 8.92 -9.70
N PRO A 330 -15.10 7.60 -9.53
CA PRO A 330 -15.98 7.06 -8.48
C PRO A 330 -15.40 7.05 -7.07
N HIS A 331 -14.19 7.57 -6.87
CA HIS A 331 -13.36 7.36 -5.68
C HIS A 331 -13.74 8.22 -4.46
N SER A 332 -15.03 8.48 -4.23
CA SER A 332 -15.54 9.31 -3.13
C SER A 332 -16.68 8.68 -2.30
N PRO A 333 -16.45 7.55 -1.59
CA PRO A 333 -15.45 6.50 -1.82
C PRO A 333 -15.88 5.53 -2.94
N TYR A 334 -14.94 4.79 -3.52
CA TYR A 334 -15.21 3.74 -4.52
C TYR A 334 -15.30 2.37 -3.85
N TYR A 335 -16.18 1.49 -4.33
CA TYR A 335 -16.46 0.16 -3.77
C TYR A 335 -16.23 -0.98 -4.77
N GLY A 336 -15.44 -0.78 -5.83
CA GLY A 336 -15.09 -1.85 -6.80
C GLY A 336 -14.12 -2.91 -6.26
N THR A 337 -14.44 -3.49 -5.10
CA THR A 337 -13.71 -4.58 -4.46
C THR A 337 -14.68 -5.69 -4.10
N VAL A 338 -14.35 -6.93 -4.46
CA VAL A 338 -15.15 -8.11 -4.10
C VAL A 338 -14.64 -8.77 -2.81
N ASP A 339 -13.38 -8.55 -2.44
CA ASP A 339 -12.68 -9.23 -1.34
C ASP A 339 -12.71 -8.47 0.00
N ALA A 340 -12.70 -7.12 -0.02
CA ALA A 340 -12.55 -6.31 1.19
C ALA A 340 -13.65 -6.55 2.23
N THR A 341 -14.89 -6.79 1.80
CA THR A 341 -16.03 -6.99 2.70
C THR A 341 -15.88 -8.25 3.57
N ALA A 342 -15.41 -9.36 2.99
CA ALA A 342 -15.14 -10.59 3.75
C ALA A 342 -13.87 -10.45 4.61
N LEU A 343 -12.82 -9.84 4.07
CA LEU A 343 -11.58 -9.58 4.80
C LEU A 343 -11.81 -8.68 6.03
N PHE A 344 -12.71 -7.70 5.94
CA PHE A 344 -13.09 -6.82 7.05
C PHE A 344 -13.64 -7.60 8.25
N VAL A 345 -14.57 -8.53 8.02
CA VAL A 345 -15.09 -9.42 9.08
C VAL A 345 -13.96 -10.23 9.71
N GLY A 346 -13.06 -10.73 8.86
CA GLY A 346 -11.85 -11.43 9.28
C GLY A 346 -10.97 -10.61 10.24
N LEU A 347 -10.71 -9.34 9.90
CA LEU A 347 -9.89 -8.45 10.71
C LEU A 347 -10.57 -8.06 12.02
N VAL A 348 -11.89 -7.76 12.02
CA VAL A 348 -12.64 -7.42 13.24
C VAL A 348 -12.51 -8.55 14.26
N HIS A 349 -12.80 -9.79 13.83
CA HIS A 349 -12.70 -10.95 14.71
C HIS A 349 -11.28 -11.22 15.21
N ARG A 350 -10.27 -11.20 14.32
CA ARG A 350 -8.87 -11.41 14.74
C ARG A 350 -8.40 -10.34 15.71
N THR A 351 -8.78 -9.08 15.48
CA THR A 351 -8.44 -7.96 16.38
C THR A 351 -9.09 -8.11 17.74
N TRP A 352 -10.34 -8.59 17.78
CA TRP A 352 -11.02 -8.91 19.04
C TRP A 352 -10.32 -10.06 19.77
N GLN A 353 -10.00 -11.16 19.09
CA GLN A 353 -9.29 -12.31 19.67
C GLN A 353 -7.91 -11.91 20.23
N GLU A 354 -7.15 -11.10 19.49
CA GLU A 354 -5.82 -10.65 19.93
C GLU A 354 -5.91 -9.71 21.14
N THR A 355 -6.89 -8.80 21.15
CA THR A 355 -6.94 -7.73 22.16
C THR A 355 -7.86 -8.02 23.34
N GLY A 356 -8.73 -9.03 23.26
CA GLY A 356 -9.76 -9.33 24.25
C GLY A 356 -10.77 -8.20 24.48
N ASP A 357 -10.90 -7.27 23.53
CA ASP A 357 -11.72 -6.05 23.68
C ASP A 357 -13.16 -6.28 23.21
N ASP A 358 -13.99 -6.80 24.12
CA ASP A 358 -15.42 -7.05 23.85
C ASP A 358 -16.21 -5.78 23.51
N ALA A 359 -15.77 -4.61 23.98
CA ALA A 359 -16.44 -3.35 23.65
C ALA A 359 -16.20 -3.00 22.18
N PHE A 360 -14.95 -3.11 21.70
CA PHE A 360 -14.62 -2.97 20.29
C PHE A 360 -15.42 -3.91 19.39
N ALA A 361 -15.50 -5.21 19.75
CA ALA A 361 -16.24 -6.18 18.97
C ALA A 361 -17.75 -5.88 18.95
N ARG A 362 -18.33 -5.52 20.10
CA ARG A 362 -19.74 -5.13 20.20
C ARG A 362 -20.05 -3.88 19.37
N ASP A 363 -19.17 -2.89 19.38
CA ASP A 363 -19.35 -1.64 18.62
C ASP A 363 -19.37 -1.90 17.10
N LEU A 364 -18.60 -2.89 16.62
CA LEU A 364 -18.51 -3.21 15.19
C LEU A 364 -19.45 -4.32 14.73
N LEU A 365 -20.14 -5.01 15.65
CA LEU A 365 -21.05 -6.10 15.31
C LEU A 365 -22.10 -5.70 14.25
N PRO A 366 -22.75 -4.52 14.31
CA PRO A 366 -23.70 -4.11 13.27
C PRO A 366 -23.07 -3.97 11.87
N ALA A 367 -21.81 -3.54 11.79
CA ALA A 367 -21.09 -3.44 10.52
C ALA A 367 -20.71 -4.83 9.99
N VAL A 368 -20.34 -5.77 10.88
CA VAL A 368 -20.08 -7.17 10.54
C VAL A 368 -21.33 -7.85 10.00
N GLU A 369 -22.48 -7.68 10.65
CA GLU A 369 -23.77 -8.24 10.19
C GLU A 369 -24.17 -7.71 8.81
N ARG A 370 -23.96 -6.42 8.54
CA ARG A 370 -24.18 -5.83 7.21
C ARG A 370 -23.23 -6.38 6.16
N ALA A 371 -21.96 -6.58 6.50
CA ALA A 371 -20.97 -7.16 5.59
C ALA A 371 -21.34 -8.60 5.21
N ILE A 372 -21.75 -9.43 6.18
CA ILE A 372 -22.18 -10.81 5.92
C ILE A 372 -23.52 -10.85 5.17
N THR A 373 -24.42 -9.92 5.45
CA THR A 373 -25.66 -9.75 4.66
C THR A 373 -25.31 -9.48 3.20
N TRP A 374 -24.38 -8.56 2.91
CA TRP A 374 -23.92 -8.31 1.54
C TRP A 374 -23.38 -9.56 0.86
N LEU A 375 -22.47 -10.29 1.54
CA LEU A 375 -21.89 -11.54 1.01
C LEU A 375 -22.95 -12.60 0.67
N ARG A 376 -24.09 -12.60 1.37
CA ARG A 376 -25.15 -13.61 1.23
C ARG A 376 -26.26 -13.20 0.27
N GLU A 377 -26.52 -11.91 0.12
CA GLU A 377 -27.69 -11.38 -0.60
C GLU A 377 -27.34 -10.67 -1.90
N TYR A 378 -26.18 -10.04 -1.98
CA TYR A 378 -25.77 -9.22 -3.13
C TYR A 378 -24.50 -9.73 -3.81
N GLY A 379 -23.61 -10.40 -3.07
CA GLY A 379 -22.32 -10.87 -3.61
C GLY A 379 -22.41 -12.01 -4.61
N ASP A 380 -23.55 -12.71 -4.71
CA ASP A 380 -23.80 -13.85 -5.61
C ASP A 380 -24.78 -13.40 -6.71
N HIS A 381 -24.25 -12.91 -7.83
CA HIS A 381 -25.06 -12.24 -8.86
C HIS A 381 -25.82 -13.24 -9.75
N ASP A 382 -25.28 -14.46 -9.93
CA ASP A 382 -25.87 -15.49 -10.77
C ASP A 382 -26.59 -16.61 -9.99
N GLY A 383 -26.45 -16.64 -8.66
CA GLY A 383 -27.15 -17.53 -7.76
C GLY A 383 -26.53 -18.92 -7.65
N ASP A 384 -25.28 -19.10 -8.06
CA ASP A 384 -24.55 -20.38 -8.00
C ASP A 384 -24.01 -20.70 -6.59
N GLY A 385 -24.10 -19.74 -5.67
CA GLY A 385 -23.70 -19.86 -4.28
C GLY A 385 -22.25 -19.48 -4.00
N PHE A 386 -21.57 -18.83 -4.95
CA PHE A 386 -20.27 -18.18 -4.79
C PHE A 386 -20.39 -16.66 -4.86
N VAL A 387 -19.42 -15.97 -4.26
CA VAL A 387 -19.33 -14.52 -4.37
C VAL A 387 -18.56 -14.18 -5.65
N ASP A 388 -19.16 -13.37 -6.53
CA ASP A 388 -18.62 -13.05 -7.85
C ASP A 388 -18.62 -11.54 -8.13
N TYR A 389 -18.02 -11.16 -9.26
CA TYR A 389 -18.11 -9.80 -9.80
C TYR A 389 -18.31 -9.82 -11.33
N PRO A 390 -18.91 -8.78 -11.93
CA PRO A 390 -19.34 -8.82 -13.33
C PRO A 390 -18.24 -9.04 -14.38
N ALA A 391 -17.00 -8.63 -14.09
CA ALA A 391 -15.86 -8.68 -15.01
C ALA A 391 -16.14 -8.10 -16.41
N ASP A 392 -16.87 -6.98 -16.47
CA ASP A 392 -17.33 -6.39 -17.72
C ASP A 392 -16.19 -5.61 -18.42
N PRO A 393 -15.71 -6.05 -19.60
CA PRO A 393 -14.63 -5.38 -20.34
C PRO A 393 -15.07 -4.04 -20.96
N THR A 394 -16.36 -3.71 -20.93
CA THR A 394 -16.89 -2.42 -21.38
C THR A 394 -16.84 -1.34 -20.29
N THR A 395 -16.46 -1.72 -19.06
CA THR A 395 -16.25 -0.79 -17.95
C THR A 395 -15.21 0.28 -18.30
N THR A 396 -15.60 1.56 -18.25
CA THR A 396 -14.71 2.70 -18.53
C THR A 396 -14.25 3.45 -17.28
N ASP A 397 -15.08 3.50 -16.24
CA ASP A 397 -14.87 4.38 -15.08
C ASP A 397 -14.50 3.59 -13.80
N GLY A 398 -14.20 2.29 -13.92
CA GLY A 398 -13.92 1.40 -12.80
C GLY A 398 -13.08 0.17 -13.20
N LEU A 399 -12.92 -0.76 -12.26
CA LEU A 399 -12.13 -1.97 -12.45
C LEU A 399 -12.92 -3.07 -13.14
N ILE A 400 -12.30 -3.70 -14.15
CA ILE A 400 -12.78 -4.95 -14.74
C ILE A 400 -12.68 -6.07 -13.70
N HIS A 401 -11.50 -6.25 -13.13
CA HIS A 401 -11.26 -7.23 -12.07
C HIS A 401 -11.31 -6.55 -10.70
N GLN A 402 -12.20 -7.02 -9.83
CA GLN A 402 -12.45 -6.40 -8.51
C GLN A 402 -11.78 -7.16 -7.34
N ALA A 403 -10.98 -8.18 -7.64
CA ALA A 403 -10.17 -8.92 -6.66
C ALA A 403 -8.76 -8.34 -6.55
N TRP A 404 -7.87 -8.94 -5.75
CA TRP A 404 -6.50 -8.45 -5.58
C TRP A 404 -5.67 -8.44 -6.86
N LYS A 405 -6.00 -9.33 -7.81
CA LYS A 405 -5.51 -9.26 -9.19
C LYS A 405 -6.39 -8.34 -10.03
N ASP A 406 -6.29 -7.04 -9.80
CA ASP A 406 -7.16 -6.01 -10.37
C ASP A 406 -6.68 -5.41 -11.71
N SER A 407 -5.56 -5.89 -12.27
CA SER A 407 -5.18 -5.53 -13.65
C SER A 407 -6.18 -6.08 -14.66
N ALA A 408 -6.33 -5.42 -15.81
CA ALA A 408 -7.28 -5.84 -16.86
C ALA A 408 -7.05 -7.27 -17.38
N ASP A 409 -5.84 -7.80 -17.20
CA ASP A 409 -5.42 -9.16 -17.54
C ASP A 409 -5.19 -10.06 -16.31
N GLY A 410 -5.65 -9.65 -15.12
CA GLY A 410 -5.33 -10.32 -13.86
C GLY A 410 -5.81 -11.77 -13.78
N ILE A 411 -6.88 -12.12 -14.49
CA ILE A 411 -7.42 -13.47 -14.59
C ILE A 411 -7.60 -13.83 -16.07
N VAL A 412 -6.81 -14.79 -16.55
CA VAL A 412 -6.87 -15.31 -17.92
C VAL A 412 -6.75 -16.83 -17.90
N HIS A 413 -7.18 -17.49 -18.97
CA HIS A 413 -6.88 -18.90 -19.25
C HIS A 413 -5.39 -19.10 -19.57
N PRO A 414 -4.87 -20.35 -19.57
CA PRO A 414 -3.45 -20.64 -19.85
C PRO A 414 -2.91 -20.03 -21.14
N ASP A 415 -3.76 -19.88 -22.16
CA ASP A 415 -3.46 -19.33 -23.48
C ASP A 415 -3.60 -17.79 -23.56
N GLY A 416 -3.95 -17.13 -22.45
CA GLY A 416 -4.13 -15.68 -22.36
C GLY A 416 -5.54 -15.20 -22.75
N ARG A 417 -6.47 -16.10 -23.07
CA ARG A 417 -7.87 -15.72 -23.32
C ARG A 417 -8.53 -15.26 -22.01
N HIS A 418 -9.24 -14.13 -22.06
CA HIS A 418 -10.03 -13.66 -20.92
C HIS A 418 -11.27 -14.55 -20.74
N PRO A 419 -11.62 -14.93 -19.50
CA PRO A 419 -12.87 -15.62 -19.19
C PRO A 419 -14.07 -14.67 -19.34
N GLU A 420 -15.26 -15.22 -19.52
CA GLU A 420 -16.52 -14.45 -19.57
C GLU A 420 -17.05 -14.25 -18.15
N GLY A 421 -17.50 -13.04 -17.81
CA GLY A 421 -18.07 -12.76 -16.49
C GLY A 421 -19.52 -13.24 -16.32
N PRO A 422 -20.05 -13.27 -15.08
CA PRO A 422 -19.38 -12.91 -13.83
C PRO A 422 -18.25 -13.89 -13.44
N LEU A 423 -17.33 -13.47 -12.58
CA LEU A 423 -16.19 -14.28 -12.14
C LEU A 423 -16.21 -14.53 -10.63
N ALA A 424 -16.31 -15.79 -10.24
CA ALA A 424 -16.10 -16.23 -8.86
C ALA A 424 -14.64 -16.66 -8.68
N VAL A 425 -13.79 -15.79 -8.12
CA VAL A 425 -12.37 -16.09 -7.88
C VAL A 425 -12.16 -16.88 -6.59
N VAL A 426 -11.18 -17.78 -6.62
CA VAL A 426 -10.99 -18.84 -5.61
C VAL A 426 -10.71 -18.30 -4.20
N GLU A 427 -9.88 -17.27 -4.07
CA GLU A 427 -9.49 -16.71 -2.78
C GLU A 427 -10.64 -16.01 -2.06
N VAL A 428 -11.55 -15.39 -2.82
CA VAL A 428 -12.72 -14.69 -2.28
C VAL A 428 -13.67 -15.67 -1.62
N GLN A 429 -13.82 -16.88 -2.17
CA GLN A 429 -14.63 -17.93 -1.56
C GLN A 429 -14.01 -18.38 -0.23
N GLY A 430 -12.68 -18.46 -0.20
CA GLY A 430 -11.93 -18.66 1.04
C GLY A 430 -12.22 -17.56 2.07
N TYR A 431 -12.15 -16.29 1.68
CA TYR A 431 -12.44 -15.18 2.59
C TYR A 431 -13.89 -15.18 3.07
N TYR A 432 -14.84 -15.48 2.19
CA TYR A 432 -16.25 -15.59 2.55
C TYR A 432 -16.49 -16.71 3.56
N TYR A 433 -15.86 -17.87 3.38
CA TYR A 433 -15.88 -18.95 4.36
C TYR A 433 -15.33 -18.50 5.73
N ASP A 434 -14.17 -17.83 5.75
CA ASP A 434 -13.56 -17.31 6.99
C ASP A 434 -14.46 -16.27 7.66
N ALA A 435 -15.09 -15.38 6.88
CA ALA A 435 -16.02 -14.36 7.36
C ALA A 435 -17.27 -14.98 8.01
N LEU A 436 -17.88 -16.00 7.39
CA LEU A 436 -19.03 -16.69 7.97
C LEU A 436 -18.67 -17.38 9.29
N ARG A 437 -17.53 -18.06 9.36
CA ARG A 437 -17.08 -18.75 10.58
C ARG A 437 -16.80 -17.78 11.71
N ARG A 438 -16.11 -16.68 11.42
CA ARG A 438 -15.79 -15.65 12.41
C ARG A 438 -17.00 -14.83 12.83
N GLY A 439 -17.91 -14.56 11.89
CA GLY A 439 -19.19 -13.92 12.18
C GLY A 439 -20.06 -14.78 13.10
N ALA A 440 -20.09 -16.10 12.88
CA ALA A 440 -20.80 -17.03 13.75
C ALA A 440 -20.25 -17.00 15.18
N ASP A 441 -18.92 -17.02 15.34
CA ASP A 441 -18.26 -16.94 16.64
C ASP A 441 -18.59 -15.62 17.37
N LEU A 442 -18.46 -14.47 16.68
CA LEU A 442 -18.85 -13.16 17.24
C LEU A 442 -20.32 -13.15 17.71
N LEU A 443 -21.24 -13.65 16.89
CA LEU A 443 -22.67 -13.68 17.22
C LEU A 443 -22.97 -14.59 18.40
N SER A 444 -22.36 -15.78 18.47
CA SER A 444 -22.56 -16.69 19.59
C SER A 444 -22.08 -16.07 20.92
N VAL A 445 -20.91 -15.42 20.91
CA VAL A 445 -20.41 -14.71 22.11
C VAL A 445 -21.35 -13.58 22.55
N PHE A 446 -22.00 -12.89 21.63
CA PHE A 446 -22.96 -11.83 21.94
C PHE A 446 -24.42 -12.31 22.07
N GLY A 447 -24.65 -13.63 22.06
CA GLY A 447 -25.92 -14.26 22.42
C GLY A 447 -26.93 -14.46 21.28
N ASP A 448 -26.51 -14.35 20.02
CA ASP A 448 -27.32 -14.70 18.83
C ASP A 448 -26.89 -16.05 18.23
N ASP A 449 -27.07 -17.12 19.01
CA ASP A 449 -26.75 -18.48 18.61
C ASP A 449 -27.57 -18.97 17.39
N ALA A 450 -28.76 -18.39 17.17
CA ALA A 450 -29.64 -18.78 16.06
C ALA A 450 -29.08 -18.31 14.71
N THR A 451 -28.63 -17.05 14.64
CA THR A 451 -27.97 -16.51 13.44
C THR A 451 -26.58 -17.13 13.29
N ALA A 452 -25.82 -17.31 14.37
CA ALA A 452 -24.53 -18.00 14.35
C ALA A 452 -24.63 -19.39 13.69
N ALA A 453 -25.58 -20.23 14.12
CA ALA A 453 -25.80 -21.54 13.54
C ALA A 453 -26.20 -21.49 12.05
N THR A 454 -26.81 -20.39 11.60
CA THR A 454 -27.12 -20.17 10.18
C THR A 454 -25.85 -19.90 9.37
N TYR A 455 -24.94 -19.08 9.90
CA TYR A 455 -23.65 -18.80 9.27
C TYR A 455 -22.76 -20.05 9.23
N ASP A 456 -22.76 -20.86 10.29
CA ASP A 456 -22.00 -22.13 10.31
C ASP A 456 -22.45 -23.10 9.23
N ARG A 457 -23.78 -23.28 9.07
CA ARG A 457 -24.35 -24.09 7.99
C ARG A 457 -24.00 -23.54 6.62
N ALA A 458 -24.12 -22.22 6.43
CA ALA A 458 -23.75 -21.58 5.16
C ALA A 458 -22.28 -21.83 4.81
N ALA A 459 -21.38 -21.71 5.78
CA ALA A 459 -19.95 -21.97 5.58
C ALA A 459 -19.66 -23.45 5.27
N ALA A 460 -20.41 -24.39 5.87
CA ALA A 460 -20.25 -25.82 5.58
C ALA A 460 -20.67 -26.12 4.14
N SER A 461 -21.83 -25.60 3.72
CA SER A 461 -22.31 -25.76 2.35
C SER A 461 -21.42 -25.06 1.32
N LEU A 462 -20.87 -23.88 1.63
CA LEU A 462 -19.91 -23.18 0.78
C LEU A 462 -18.64 -24.02 0.57
N ARG A 463 -18.09 -24.58 1.65
CA ARG A 463 -16.91 -25.46 1.57
C ARG A 463 -17.17 -26.68 0.69
N GLU A 464 -18.32 -27.35 0.86
CA GLU A 464 -18.70 -28.50 0.03
C GLU A 464 -18.78 -28.13 -1.46
N ARG A 465 -19.44 -27.01 -1.80
CA ARG A 465 -19.51 -26.53 -3.19
C ARG A 465 -18.14 -26.15 -3.74
N PHE A 466 -17.31 -25.46 -2.94
CA PHE A 466 -15.96 -25.07 -3.31
C PHE A 466 -15.09 -26.29 -3.68
N GLU A 467 -15.12 -27.32 -2.83
CA GLU A 467 -14.34 -28.55 -3.05
C GLU A 467 -14.77 -29.33 -4.30
N ASP A 468 -16.04 -29.21 -4.71
CA ASP A 468 -16.57 -29.84 -5.93
C ASP A 468 -16.25 -29.02 -7.19
N ALA A 469 -16.53 -27.71 -7.16
CA ALA A 469 -16.50 -26.86 -8.34
C ALA A 469 -15.08 -26.38 -8.72
N PHE A 470 -14.24 -26.05 -7.74
CA PHE A 470 -12.92 -25.45 -8.01
C PHE A 470 -11.81 -26.49 -8.16
N TRP A 471 -11.98 -27.73 -7.71
CA TRP A 471 -10.91 -28.71 -7.73
C TRP A 471 -10.61 -29.22 -9.14
N LEU A 472 -9.34 -29.21 -9.52
CA LEU A 472 -8.82 -29.73 -10.78
C LEU A 472 -8.07 -31.04 -10.49
N PRO A 473 -8.70 -32.22 -10.71
CA PRO A 473 -8.09 -33.51 -10.36
C PRO A 473 -6.78 -33.76 -11.09
N GLU A 474 -6.66 -33.31 -12.34
CA GLU A 474 -5.45 -33.51 -13.16
C GLU A 474 -4.25 -32.73 -12.65
N GLU A 475 -4.51 -31.57 -12.02
CA GLU A 475 -3.49 -30.65 -11.51
C GLU A 475 -3.24 -30.86 -10.01
N SER A 476 -4.11 -31.61 -9.33
CA SER A 476 -4.15 -31.74 -7.86
C SER A 476 -4.14 -30.37 -7.17
N PHE A 477 -4.92 -29.44 -7.73
CA PHE A 477 -4.94 -28.03 -7.34
C PHE A 477 -6.33 -27.43 -7.55
N TYR A 478 -6.52 -26.16 -7.17
CA TYR A 478 -7.76 -25.43 -7.44
C TYR A 478 -7.63 -24.51 -8.65
N ALA A 479 -8.69 -24.41 -9.44
CA ALA A 479 -8.86 -23.40 -10.46
C ALA A 479 -8.78 -22.00 -9.83
N VAL A 480 -8.29 -21.01 -10.59
CA VAL A 480 -8.19 -19.64 -10.08
C VAL A 480 -9.56 -18.95 -9.99
N ALA A 481 -10.50 -19.35 -10.84
CA ALA A 481 -11.86 -18.81 -10.88
C ALA A 481 -12.83 -19.79 -11.54
N LEU A 482 -14.12 -19.56 -11.34
CA LEU A 482 -15.19 -20.01 -12.24
C LEU A 482 -15.66 -18.83 -13.08
N ASP A 483 -15.95 -19.08 -14.36
CA ASP A 483 -16.49 -18.08 -15.28
C ASP A 483 -18.03 -18.04 -15.28
N GLY A 484 -18.64 -17.14 -16.05
CA GLY A 484 -20.10 -16.95 -16.08
C GLY A 484 -20.90 -18.12 -16.64
N HIS A 485 -20.24 -19.16 -17.16
CA HIS A 485 -20.87 -20.44 -17.53
C HIS A 485 -20.71 -21.51 -16.44
N GLY A 486 -20.05 -21.17 -15.33
CA GLY A 486 -19.63 -22.09 -14.27
C GLY A 486 -18.40 -22.92 -14.66
N ASP A 487 -17.71 -22.59 -15.75
CA ASP A 487 -16.56 -23.36 -16.21
C ASP A 487 -15.28 -22.92 -15.46
N PRO A 488 -14.42 -23.87 -15.03
CA PRO A 488 -13.18 -23.52 -14.35
C PRO A 488 -12.18 -22.80 -15.26
N VAL A 489 -11.65 -21.66 -14.77
CA VAL A 489 -10.46 -21.02 -15.33
C VAL A 489 -9.22 -21.79 -14.84
N ARG A 490 -8.72 -22.66 -15.71
CA ARG A 490 -7.70 -23.67 -15.38
C ARG A 490 -6.26 -23.16 -15.25
N SER A 491 -6.05 -21.84 -15.23
CA SER A 491 -4.71 -21.28 -15.00
C SER A 491 -4.23 -21.58 -13.59
N ILE A 492 -2.99 -22.04 -13.49
CA ILE A 492 -2.34 -22.31 -12.21
C ILE A 492 -1.67 -21.03 -11.70
N THR A 493 -2.09 -20.60 -10.51
CA THR A 493 -1.73 -19.33 -9.90
C THR A 493 -1.39 -19.50 -8.41
N SER A 494 -0.97 -18.41 -7.77
CA SER A 494 -0.76 -18.35 -6.32
C SER A 494 -2.05 -18.29 -5.50
N ASN A 495 -3.17 -17.83 -6.09
CA ASN A 495 -4.43 -17.56 -5.39
C ASN A 495 -4.93 -18.70 -4.47
N PRO A 496 -4.84 -20.00 -4.85
CA PRO A 496 -5.23 -21.08 -3.95
C PRO A 496 -4.44 -21.16 -2.64
N GLY A 497 -3.26 -20.53 -2.55
CA GLY A 497 -2.53 -20.37 -1.29
C GLY A 497 -3.29 -19.54 -0.25
N HIS A 498 -4.11 -18.57 -0.68
CA HIS A 498 -4.99 -17.82 0.22
C HIS A 498 -6.12 -18.69 0.79
N CYS A 499 -6.52 -19.75 0.07
CA CYS A 499 -7.53 -20.70 0.54
C CYS A 499 -7.00 -21.61 1.66
N LEU A 500 -5.68 -21.85 1.70
CA LEU A 500 -5.04 -22.47 2.86
C LEU A 500 -5.15 -21.54 4.08
N TRP A 501 -4.91 -20.24 3.90
CA TRP A 501 -4.97 -19.27 4.99
C TRP A 501 -6.37 -19.15 5.60
N SER A 502 -7.42 -19.09 4.77
CA SER A 502 -8.80 -19.08 5.23
C SER A 502 -9.24 -20.37 5.92
N GLY A 503 -8.57 -21.50 5.60
CA GLY A 503 -8.92 -22.82 6.11
C GLY A 503 -10.12 -23.47 5.41
N ILE A 504 -10.48 -23.00 4.21
CA ILE A 504 -11.53 -23.63 3.40
C ILE A 504 -11.07 -24.96 2.81
N VAL A 505 -9.76 -25.11 2.51
CA VAL A 505 -9.17 -26.31 1.90
C VAL A 505 -9.36 -27.54 2.80
N ALA A 506 -9.77 -28.67 2.23
CA ALA A 506 -9.83 -29.95 2.91
C ALA A 506 -8.45 -30.42 3.38
N ASP A 507 -8.34 -30.93 4.60
CA ASP A 507 -7.08 -31.44 5.16
C ASP A 507 -6.42 -32.48 4.24
N SER A 508 -7.23 -33.31 3.57
CA SER A 508 -6.77 -34.31 2.60
C SER A 508 -6.16 -33.75 1.31
N ARG A 509 -6.39 -32.47 1.01
CA ARG A 509 -5.88 -31.78 -0.19
C ARG A 509 -4.78 -30.77 0.13
N ALA A 510 -4.64 -30.37 1.39
CA ALA A 510 -3.70 -29.34 1.81
C ALA A 510 -2.26 -29.62 1.37
N ASP A 511 -1.77 -30.85 1.56
CA ASP A 511 -0.42 -31.24 1.14
C ASP A 511 -0.21 -31.08 -0.37
N ALA A 512 -1.18 -31.52 -1.18
CA ALA A 512 -1.10 -31.39 -2.63
C ALA A 512 -1.07 -29.92 -3.08
N VAL A 513 -1.85 -29.06 -2.43
CA VAL A 513 -1.87 -27.62 -2.72
C VAL A 513 -0.54 -26.97 -2.36
N VAL A 514 0.00 -27.28 -1.18
CA VAL A 514 1.31 -26.77 -0.75
C VAL A 514 2.42 -27.24 -1.69
N ASP A 515 2.45 -28.53 -2.03
CA ASP A 515 3.46 -29.08 -2.92
C ASP A 515 3.35 -28.46 -4.33
N ARG A 516 2.12 -28.19 -4.81
CA ARG A 516 1.91 -27.51 -6.09
C ARG A 516 2.41 -26.07 -6.10
N LEU A 517 2.20 -25.31 -5.02
CA LEU A 517 2.72 -23.94 -4.86
C LEU A 517 4.25 -23.90 -4.83
N LEU A 518 4.88 -24.98 -4.35
CA LEU A 518 6.34 -25.12 -4.27
C LEU A 518 6.99 -25.69 -5.53
N ALA A 519 6.20 -26.10 -6.53
CA ALA A 519 6.73 -26.58 -7.80
C ALA A 519 7.52 -25.48 -8.53
N ASP A 520 8.55 -25.88 -9.29
CA ASP A 520 9.54 -24.97 -9.91
C ASP A 520 8.93 -23.88 -10.80
N ASP A 521 7.75 -24.14 -11.37
CA ASP A 521 7.02 -23.21 -12.22
C ASP A 521 6.31 -22.09 -11.45
N LEU A 522 6.00 -22.31 -10.17
CA LEU A 522 5.43 -21.29 -9.27
C LEU A 522 6.47 -20.73 -8.30
N PHE A 523 7.21 -21.56 -7.56
CA PHE A 523 8.20 -21.07 -6.61
C PHE A 523 9.50 -20.67 -7.32
N SER A 524 9.78 -19.38 -7.35
CA SER A 524 10.95 -18.82 -8.05
C SER A 524 12.27 -18.99 -7.28
N GLY A 525 12.23 -19.46 -6.03
CA GLY A 525 13.35 -19.40 -5.08
C GLY A 525 13.43 -18.07 -4.31
N TRP A 526 12.72 -17.04 -4.75
CA TRP A 526 12.53 -15.77 -4.03
C TRP A 526 11.15 -15.67 -3.37
N GLY A 527 10.13 -16.23 -4.01
CA GLY A 527 8.74 -16.25 -3.57
C GLY A 527 7.86 -16.92 -4.62
N ILE A 528 6.55 -16.96 -4.39
CA ILE A 528 5.59 -17.65 -5.26
C ILE A 528 5.17 -16.71 -6.39
N ARG A 529 5.32 -17.15 -7.64
CA ARG A 529 4.86 -16.40 -8.81
C ARG A 529 3.34 -16.37 -8.84
N THR A 530 2.81 -15.25 -9.29
CA THR A 530 1.36 -15.05 -9.46
C THR A 530 0.74 -15.97 -10.51
N PHE A 531 1.54 -16.48 -11.44
CA PHE A 531 1.11 -17.31 -12.56
C PHE A 531 2.20 -18.33 -12.91
N SER A 532 1.80 -19.56 -13.22
CA SER A 532 2.74 -20.64 -13.59
C SER A 532 3.58 -20.26 -14.80
N SER A 533 4.89 -20.44 -14.72
CA SER A 533 5.80 -20.21 -15.84
C SER A 533 5.69 -21.22 -16.99
N THR A 534 4.83 -22.23 -16.86
CA THR A 534 4.57 -23.23 -17.91
C THR A 534 3.42 -22.86 -18.83
N HIS A 535 2.63 -21.84 -18.49
CA HIS A 535 1.54 -21.34 -19.30
C HIS A 535 2.00 -20.32 -20.34
N ASP A 536 1.32 -20.29 -21.50
CA ASP A 536 1.69 -19.41 -22.62
C ASP A 536 1.54 -17.92 -22.26
N ALA A 537 0.58 -17.58 -21.38
CA ALA A 537 0.35 -16.22 -20.91
C ALA A 537 1.36 -15.72 -19.87
N TYR A 538 2.28 -16.57 -19.41
CA TYR A 538 3.27 -16.17 -18.42
C TYR A 538 4.18 -15.07 -18.93
N ASN A 539 4.33 -14.02 -18.12
CA ASN A 539 5.31 -12.98 -18.31
C ASN A 539 5.94 -12.62 -16.95
N PRO A 540 7.26 -12.82 -16.75
CA PRO A 540 7.92 -12.50 -15.48
C PRO A 540 7.84 -11.01 -15.12
N GLN A 541 7.58 -10.13 -16.09
CA GLN A 541 7.43 -8.68 -15.91
C GLN A 541 5.98 -8.21 -16.04
N SER A 542 4.99 -9.11 -15.98
CA SER A 542 3.58 -8.70 -15.86
C SER A 542 3.22 -8.43 -14.40
N TYR A 543 2.31 -7.47 -14.19
CA TYR A 543 1.80 -7.10 -12.87
C TYR A 543 1.17 -8.30 -12.15
N HIS A 544 0.33 -9.10 -12.82
CA HIS A 544 -0.37 -10.26 -12.22
C HIS A 544 -0.18 -11.60 -12.97
N LEU A 545 0.54 -11.62 -14.10
CA LEU A 545 0.76 -12.83 -14.92
C LEU A 545 2.17 -13.41 -14.81
N GLY A 546 2.83 -13.23 -13.67
CA GLY A 546 4.10 -13.92 -13.44
C GLY A 546 5.06 -13.29 -12.42
N SER A 547 4.83 -12.04 -12.02
CA SER A 547 5.56 -11.40 -10.91
C SER A 547 5.44 -12.15 -9.59
N VAL A 548 6.25 -11.78 -8.61
CA VAL A 548 6.15 -12.25 -7.22
C VAL A 548 5.72 -11.08 -6.34
N TRP A 549 4.65 -11.29 -5.59
CA TRP A 549 4.10 -10.33 -4.63
C TRP A 549 4.38 -10.82 -3.21
N PRO A 550 5.10 -10.04 -2.38
CA PRO A 550 5.41 -10.46 -1.02
C PRO A 550 4.16 -10.71 -0.17
N HIS A 551 3.11 -9.88 -0.30
CA HIS A 551 1.89 -10.03 0.48
C HIS A 551 1.17 -11.36 0.17
N ASP A 552 0.95 -11.68 -1.11
CA ASP A 552 0.36 -12.92 -1.61
C ASP A 552 1.15 -14.16 -1.14
N THR A 553 2.47 -14.10 -1.29
CA THR A 553 3.36 -15.15 -0.80
C THR A 553 3.23 -15.32 0.73
N SER A 554 3.12 -14.23 1.48
CA SER A 554 2.98 -14.27 2.95
C SER A 554 1.65 -14.89 3.39
N LEU A 555 0.56 -14.68 2.66
CA LEU A 555 -0.74 -15.31 2.96
C LEU A 555 -0.66 -16.82 2.72
N SER A 556 0.00 -17.25 1.64
CA SER A 556 0.29 -18.67 1.40
C SER A 556 1.13 -19.28 2.53
N VAL A 557 2.14 -18.56 3.03
CA VAL A 557 2.97 -19.00 4.18
C VAL A 557 2.15 -19.16 5.46
N LEU A 558 1.25 -18.21 5.77
CA LEU A 558 0.33 -18.33 6.91
C LEU A 558 -0.61 -19.54 6.75
N GLY A 559 -1.05 -19.82 5.51
CA GLY A 559 -1.79 -21.03 5.16
C GLY A 559 -1.00 -22.31 5.38
N MET A 560 0.25 -22.38 4.92
CA MET A 560 1.14 -23.53 5.14
C MET A 560 1.33 -23.80 6.64
N ALA A 561 1.52 -22.76 7.46
CA ALA A 561 1.63 -22.89 8.90
C ALA A 561 0.35 -23.43 9.55
N ARG A 562 -0.83 -23.00 9.07
CA ARG A 562 -2.13 -23.53 9.54
C ARG A 562 -2.25 -25.04 9.36
N TYR A 563 -1.71 -25.58 8.27
CA TYR A 563 -1.74 -27.03 7.97
C TYR A 563 -0.48 -27.78 8.44
N GLY A 564 0.40 -27.15 9.25
CA GLY A 564 1.57 -27.81 9.84
C GLY A 564 2.69 -28.14 8.85
N ARG A 565 2.77 -27.43 7.71
CA ARG A 565 3.82 -27.59 6.70
C ARG A 565 5.02 -26.70 6.99
N ASP A 566 5.68 -26.98 8.11
CA ASP A 566 6.83 -26.21 8.62
C ASP A 566 8.02 -26.17 7.64
N ASP A 567 8.17 -27.22 6.82
CA ASP A 567 9.15 -27.31 5.74
C ASP A 567 8.91 -26.21 4.70
N ALA A 568 7.67 -26.10 4.23
CA ALA A 568 7.24 -25.12 3.25
C ALA A 568 7.32 -23.68 3.82
N VAL A 569 6.85 -23.49 5.06
CA VAL A 569 6.95 -22.21 5.78
C VAL A 569 8.39 -21.71 5.80
N ARG A 570 9.34 -22.57 6.19
CA ARG A 570 10.75 -22.21 6.26
C ARG A 570 11.30 -21.86 4.89
N GLN A 571 11.07 -22.70 3.88
CA GLN A 571 11.60 -22.51 2.54
C GLN A 571 11.16 -21.19 1.92
N VAL A 572 9.85 -20.89 1.95
CA VAL A 572 9.30 -19.68 1.32
C VAL A 572 9.69 -18.42 2.10
N THR A 573 9.65 -18.50 3.43
CA THR A 573 10.04 -17.38 4.30
C THR A 573 11.53 -17.02 4.14
N GLU A 574 12.42 -18.00 4.00
CA GLU A 574 13.83 -17.75 3.70
C GLU A 574 14.03 -17.14 2.31
N GLY A 575 13.24 -17.55 1.31
CA GLY A 575 13.21 -16.92 -0.02
C GLY A 575 12.90 -15.43 0.04
N LEU A 576 11.85 -15.04 0.76
CA LEU A 576 11.44 -13.63 0.90
C LEU A 576 12.47 -12.81 1.70
N ARG A 577 13.04 -13.36 2.77
CA ARG A 577 14.13 -12.70 3.51
C ARG A 577 15.31 -12.43 2.60
N ASP A 578 15.76 -13.47 1.89
CA ASP A 578 16.91 -13.39 1.03
C ASP A 578 16.65 -12.42 -0.13
N ALA A 579 15.40 -12.34 -0.62
CA ALA A 579 15.00 -11.35 -1.62
C ALA A 579 15.18 -9.91 -1.10
N ALA A 580 14.76 -9.62 0.13
CA ALA A 580 14.95 -8.32 0.76
C ALA A 580 16.44 -7.97 0.91
N LEU A 581 17.24 -8.90 1.47
CA LEU A 581 18.66 -8.71 1.71
C LEU A 581 19.47 -8.56 0.41
N ALA A 582 19.15 -9.35 -0.63
CA ALA A 582 19.88 -9.34 -1.90
C ALA A 582 19.74 -8.01 -2.65
N ARG A 583 18.65 -7.26 -2.43
CA ARG A 583 18.45 -5.94 -3.03
C ARG A 583 19.34 -4.85 -2.43
N GLY A 584 19.93 -5.10 -1.26
CA GLY A 584 20.87 -4.19 -0.58
C GLY A 584 20.22 -3.00 0.13
N ASN A 585 18.89 -2.92 0.15
CA ASN A 585 18.12 -1.95 0.93
C ASN A 585 17.20 -2.64 1.96
N ASP A 586 17.31 -3.96 2.12
CA ASP A 586 16.59 -4.79 3.08
C ASP A 586 15.05 -4.66 3.05
N ARG A 587 14.50 -4.18 1.92
CA ARG A 587 13.07 -3.95 1.71
C ARG A 587 12.46 -4.93 0.74
N LEU A 588 11.21 -5.30 1.02
CA LEU A 588 10.31 -5.96 0.08
C LEU A 588 9.48 -4.87 -0.65
N PRO A 589 9.56 -4.77 -1.99
CA PRO A 589 8.72 -3.85 -2.76
C PRO A 589 7.29 -4.39 -2.87
N GLU A 590 6.36 -3.60 -3.43
CA GLU A 590 5.02 -4.07 -3.79
C GLU A 590 5.03 -5.40 -4.55
N LEU A 591 5.88 -5.47 -5.59
CA LEU A 591 6.16 -6.66 -6.38
C LEU A 591 7.56 -6.61 -7.00
N PHE A 592 8.07 -7.76 -7.39
CA PHE A 592 9.26 -7.88 -8.24
C PHE A 592 9.04 -8.91 -9.35
N ALA A 593 9.86 -8.83 -10.40
CA ALA A 593 9.70 -9.69 -11.56
C ALA A 593 9.97 -11.16 -11.23
N GLY A 594 9.18 -12.07 -11.80
CA GLY A 594 9.17 -13.49 -11.45
C GLY A 594 10.29 -14.34 -12.03
N TYR A 595 11.46 -13.79 -12.29
CA TYR A 595 12.61 -14.59 -12.73
C TYR A 595 13.03 -15.59 -11.64
N ALA A 596 13.54 -16.76 -12.04
CA ALA A 596 14.07 -17.72 -11.08
C ALA A 596 15.33 -17.16 -10.39
N ARG A 597 15.57 -17.59 -9.14
CA ARG A 597 16.77 -17.25 -8.37
C ARG A 597 18.06 -17.69 -9.05
N ASP A 598 18.02 -18.77 -9.83
CA ASP A 598 19.17 -19.24 -10.60
C ASP A 598 19.46 -18.40 -11.85
N ASP A 599 18.47 -17.63 -12.35
CA ASP A 599 18.63 -16.75 -13.50
C ASP A 599 19.18 -15.36 -13.10
N SER A 600 18.85 -14.88 -11.90
CA SER A 600 19.29 -13.59 -11.37
C SER A 600 19.63 -13.66 -9.89
N ALA A 601 20.87 -13.29 -9.55
CA ALA A 601 21.38 -13.30 -8.17
C ALA A 601 20.69 -12.29 -7.23
N VAL A 602 19.93 -11.34 -7.79
CA VAL A 602 19.13 -10.34 -7.07
C VAL A 602 17.73 -10.30 -7.70
N PRO A 603 16.63 -10.16 -6.93
CA PRO A 603 15.30 -9.97 -7.49
C PRO A 603 15.26 -8.79 -8.47
N VAL A 604 14.78 -9.05 -9.69
CA VAL A 604 14.69 -8.03 -10.74
C VAL A 604 13.51 -7.09 -10.45
N THR A 605 13.76 -5.78 -10.45
CA THR A 605 12.74 -4.76 -10.14
C THR A 605 11.68 -4.66 -11.25
N TYR A 606 10.41 -4.50 -10.86
CA TYR A 606 9.28 -4.32 -11.80
C TYR A 606 9.24 -2.92 -12.45
N GLY A 607 9.85 -1.91 -11.82
CA GLY A 607 10.06 -0.56 -12.37
C GLY A 607 9.05 0.47 -11.88
N GLU A 608 7.76 0.09 -11.80
CA GLU A 608 6.67 0.95 -11.31
C GLU A 608 6.11 0.55 -9.94
N ALA A 609 6.70 -0.47 -9.32
CA ALA A 609 6.27 -0.99 -8.02
C ALA A 609 6.38 0.09 -6.93
N CYS A 610 5.36 0.19 -6.08
CA CYS A 610 5.41 1.03 -4.89
C CYS A 610 6.50 0.56 -3.90
N GLU A 611 7.27 1.51 -3.39
CA GLU A 611 8.32 1.27 -2.39
C GLU A 611 8.53 2.55 -1.54
N PRO A 612 7.94 2.65 -0.34
CA PRO A 612 7.25 1.58 0.41
C PRO A 612 5.82 1.24 -0.05
N GLN A 613 5.39 0.03 0.31
CA GLN A 613 4.02 -0.48 0.18
C GLN A 613 3.63 -1.29 1.43
N ALA A 614 2.48 -0.99 2.04
CA ALA A 614 2.13 -1.45 3.38
C ALA A 614 1.97 -2.97 3.51
N TRP A 615 1.27 -3.63 2.58
CA TRP A 615 1.11 -5.09 2.63
C TRP A 615 2.42 -5.87 2.37
N ALA A 616 3.41 -5.21 1.75
CA ALA A 616 4.73 -5.77 1.51
C ALA A 616 5.59 -5.57 2.77
N ALA A 617 5.52 -4.38 3.38
CA ALA A 617 6.13 -4.11 4.68
C ALA A 617 5.51 -4.93 5.82
N GLY A 618 4.26 -5.38 5.72
CA GLY A 618 3.64 -6.31 6.66
C GLY A 618 4.15 -7.75 6.54
N THR A 619 4.70 -8.14 5.37
CA THR A 619 5.09 -9.52 5.05
C THR A 619 6.09 -10.13 6.05
N PRO A 620 7.18 -9.45 6.47
CA PRO A 620 8.12 -10.00 7.45
C PRO A 620 7.45 -10.38 8.78
N PHE A 621 6.46 -9.61 9.25
CA PHE A 621 5.72 -9.92 10.48
C PHE A 621 4.87 -11.19 10.32
N ALA A 622 4.17 -11.32 9.19
CA ALA A 622 3.40 -12.52 8.87
C ALA A 622 4.28 -13.78 8.77
N CYS A 623 5.46 -13.66 8.13
CA CYS A 623 6.45 -14.72 8.05
C CYS A 623 6.95 -15.18 9.42
N LEU A 624 7.24 -14.25 10.34
CA LEU A 624 7.70 -14.60 11.68
C LEU A 624 6.61 -15.25 12.53
N ARG A 625 5.35 -14.79 12.39
CA ARG A 625 4.20 -15.46 13.01
C ARG A 625 4.00 -16.89 12.48
N ALA A 626 4.24 -17.11 11.20
CA ALA A 626 4.20 -18.47 10.64
C ALA A 626 5.33 -19.34 11.21
N LEU A 627 6.54 -18.80 11.36
CA LEU A 627 7.69 -19.50 11.92
C LEU A 627 7.58 -19.79 13.43
N SER A 628 6.82 -18.99 14.20
CA SER A 628 6.63 -19.20 15.64
C SER A 628 5.77 -20.44 15.95
N GLY A 629 5.00 -20.94 14.97
CA GLY A 629 4.07 -22.05 15.14
C GLY A 629 2.78 -21.66 15.87
N GLU A 630 2.52 -20.37 16.13
CA GLU A 630 1.32 -19.91 16.84
C GLU A 630 0.02 -20.26 16.10
N LEU A 631 0.09 -20.43 14.78
CA LEU A 631 -1.06 -20.75 13.92
C LEU A 631 -1.42 -22.24 13.90
N SER A 632 -0.51 -23.15 14.27
CA SER A 632 -0.78 -24.59 14.31
C SER A 632 -1.70 -24.99 15.47
N ASN A 633 -1.91 -24.07 16.43
CA ASN A 633 -2.72 -24.26 17.63
C ASN A 633 -4.12 -23.63 17.53
N ALA A 634 -4.51 -23.08 16.38
CA ALA A 634 -5.88 -22.63 16.16
C ALA A 634 -6.81 -23.86 16.25
N PRO A 635 -7.90 -23.81 17.04
CA PRO A 635 -8.77 -24.96 17.20
C PRO A 635 -9.28 -25.40 15.82
N THR A 636 -8.97 -26.64 15.43
CA THR A 636 -9.73 -27.35 14.40
C THR A 636 -11.20 -27.25 14.79
N PRO A 637 -12.12 -26.89 13.86
CA PRO A 637 -13.53 -27.01 14.14
C PRO A 637 -13.81 -28.49 14.44
N GLU A 638 -13.99 -28.82 15.71
CA GLU A 638 -14.23 -30.20 16.13
C GLU A 638 -15.48 -30.72 15.43
N SER A 639 -15.38 -31.93 14.87
CA SER A 639 -16.55 -32.68 14.41
C SER A 639 -17.54 -32.82 15.58
N PRO A 640 -18.86 -32.69 15.35
CA PRO A 640 -19.84 -32.74 16.43
C PRO A 640 -19.70 -34.07 17.18
N GLY A 641 -19.38 -33.95 18.47
CA GLY A 641 -19.08 -35.07 19.35
C GLY A 641 -20.15 -36.15 19.33
N VAL A 642 -19.70 -37.38 19.09
CA VAL A 642 -20.46 -38.60 19.37
C VAL A 642 -20.61 -38.71 20.88
N ASP A 643 -21.84 -38.75 21.37
CA ASP A 643 -22.16 -38.99 22.78
C ASP A 643 -21.43 -40.25 23.29
N PRO A 644 -20.75 -40.21 24.46
CA PRO A 644 -20.24 -41.41 25.08
C PRO A 644 -21.43 -42.24 25.59
N VAL A 645 -21.64 -43.38 24.95
CA VAL A 645 -22.53 -44.45 25.43
C VAL A 645 -22.10 -44.83 26.85
N SER A 646 -22.93 -44.52 27.84
CA SER A 646 -22.78 -45.06 29.19
C SER A 646 -23.18 -46.55 29.16
N GLN A 647 -22.20 -47.42 29.31
CA GLN A 647 -22.42 -48.73 29.92
C GLN A 647 -22.33 -48.55 31.44
N ASP A 648 -23.47 -48.60 32.11
CA ASP A 648 -23.74 -49.45 33.30
C ASP A 648 -25.18 -49.23 33.81
#